data_AF-A0A8J5XEB3-F1
#
_entry.id   AF-A0A8J5XEB3-F1
#
_cell.length_a   1.000
_cell.length_b   1.000
_cell.length_c   1.000
_cell.angle_alpha   90.00
_cell.angle_beta   90.00
_cell.angle_gamma   90.00
#
_symmetry.space_group_name_H-M   'P 1'
#
loop_
_entity.id
_entity.type
_entity.pdbx_description
1 polymer ?
#
loop_
_entity_poly.entity_id
_entity_poly.type
_entity_poly.pdbx_seq_one_letter_code
_entity_poly.pdbx_strand_id
1 'polypeptide(L)'
;MVGALVALASASASASASARVRLLAAPAAARERLFALLLLVLACASAAARLPVAPAAARARVRALAMPLLVLARASAAAGLPAAPAVARALPLALPDASHTRLVLQDEGIAWLRALRGPVALVSIIGPYRSGKSFLLNRLLDVDCDAGFAVGHRRQTQTKGVWLWSAPLPRPSVGGARALDIDPGAEPPTILLLDTEGIEGAGATGVYDDRIFSFAALVSSVLVYNVPEAVREGDIEKLAFVVELAAEFWSRIGRGGAPAVGAGGDDGGTGGGEGARSPPVWAPPSLLWLIQRDFLQGAEASEHVAATLRPVPNPSGDEHVARLNQIRSSLSVFANVAGIGVPQPTLERTRLCELAAARQLPSAYVDRLGQTLAYIHTHATPRRFGAAGGGALADFAERALSALNAQEIPSVASVVATFNAQLVARVARAHAAALAQLALPLSDDALRDAHDALLRDARARLLAQSFGGNQSAAELDALAHGAFAARRDANFKASHVACAAGWARCEPLLGVLRAALLPSRRRLDDLLGRCNASLASCAGPAATEYMQRAADAADSARRDVLGQFDQKLSSVCIFAALALVIGARFALRSAMLEAAGWAALFLLEVAPRLDLLGGGTDRHSRLLPADSARARAALGAYEAAVYNPYYDLDSLLAYIPFLVIGVLVVRFALARRRRALARARTPARTPGDERRERERRERGGDAGAVGAYCGGGSSGGGGAGHECAPEPRVYGCSGVVIKSD
;
A
#
# COMPACT_ATOMS: atom_id res chain seq x y z
N MET A 1 58.86 -2.92 -47.55
CA MET A 1 58.86 -2.90 -46.08
C MET A 1 57.81 -1.97 -45.47
N VAL A 2 57.54 -0.78 -46.01
CA VAL A 2 56.50 0.12 -45.45
C VAL A 2 55.06 -0.38 -45.68
N GLY A 3 54.77 -1.08 -46.79
CA GLY A 3 53.44 -1.68 -47.03
C GLY A 3 53.07 -2.86 -46.11
N ALA A 4 54.05 -3.55 -45.52
CA ALA A 4 53.81 -4.65 -44.57
C ALA A 4 53.53 -4.15 -43.14
N LEU A 5 54.01 -2.95 -42.80
CA LEU A 5 53.75 -2.31 -41.50
C LEU A 5 52.33 -1.74 -41.40
N VAL A 6 51.73 -1.31 -42.52
CA VAL A 6 50.34 -0.82 -42.53
C VAL A 6 49.33 -1.96 -42.39
N ALA A 7 49.62 -3.15 -42.94
CA ALA A 7 48.77 -4.34 -42.78
C ALA A 7 48.80 -4.93 -41.34
N LEU A 8 49.93 -4.79 -40.62
CA LEU A 8 50.03 -5.20 -39.22
C LEU A 8 49.27 -4.26 -38.26
N ALA A 9 49.17 -2.96 -38.59
CA ALA A 9 48.44 -2.00 -37.76
C ALA A 9 46.92 -2.25 -37.78
N SER A 10 46.36 -2.62 -38.94
CA SER A 10 44.92 -2.89 -39.11
C SER A 10 44.44 -4.22 -38.50
N ALA A 11 45.32 -5.20 -38.28
CA ALA A 11 44.96 -6.48 -37.64
C ALA A 11 44.95 -6.40 -36.10
N SER A 12 45.48 -5.32 -35.51
CA SER A 12 45.61 -5.16 -34.05
C SER A 12 44.38 -4.52 -33.36
N ALA A 13 43.38 -4.10 -34.14
CA ALA A 13 42.19 -3.39 -33.66
C ALA A 13 41.01 -4.30 -33.27
N SER A 14 41.09 -5.63 -33.49
CA SER A 14 40.01 -6.59 -33.21
C SER A 14 40.20 -7.43 -31.93
N ALA A 15 41.30 -7.27 -31.19
CA ALA A 15 41.53 -8.02 -29.96
C ALA A 15 40.98 -7.26 -28.74
N SER A 16 39.94 -7.83 -28.11
CA SER A 16 39.33 -7.35 -26.86
C SER A 16 40.38 -7.06 -25.77
N ALA A 17 40.15 -5.98 -25.02
CA ALA A 17 41.01 -5.47 -23.93
C ALA A 17 41.42 -6.53 -22.88
N SER A 18 40.68 -7.63 -22.76
CA SER A 18 40.99 -8.76 -21.87
C SER A 18 42.26 -9.54 -22.27
N ALA A 19 42.61 -9.59 -23.56
CA ALA A 19 43.79 -10.31 -24.03
C ALA A 19 45.11 -9.58 -23.76
N ARG A 20 45.09 -8.24 -23.76
CA ARG A 20 46.27 -7.40 -23.48
C ARG A 20 46.70 -7.44 -22.01
N VAL A 21 45.73 -7.61 -21.10
CA VAL A 21 45.99 -7.68 -19.64
C VAL A 21 46.55 -9.05 -19.23
N ARG A 22 46.15 -10.15 -19.90
CA ARG A 22 46.66 -11.50 -19.58
C ARG A 22 48.09 -11.76 -20.04
N LEU A 23 48.57 -11.11 -21.10
CA LEU A 23 49.96 -11.29 -21.56
C LEU A 23 50.97 -10.57 -20.64
N LEU A 24 50.53 -9.54 -19.91
CA LEU A 24 51.36 -8.74 -19.01
C LEU A 24 51.58 -9.39 -17.62
N ALA A 25 50.81 -10.41 -17.25
CA ALA A 25 50.83 -11.03 -15.92
C ALA A 25 51.52 -12.42 -15.84
N ALA A 26 52.22 -12.89 -16.88
CA ALA A 26 52.91 -14.19 -16.88
C ALA A 26 54.37 -14.09 -16.37
N PRO A 27 54.86 -15.08 -15.60
CA PRO A 27 56.23 -15.08 -15.06
C PRO A 27 57.29 -15.12 -16.18
N ALA A 28 58.43 -14.44 -15.97
CA ALA A 28 59.45 -14.17 -16.99
C ALA A 28 59.95 -15.41 -17.75
N ALA A 29 60.05 -16.56 -17.08
CA ALA A 29 60.49 -17.83 -17.69
C ALA A 29 59.53 -18.39 -18.75
N ALA A 30 58.24 -18.05 -18.70
CA ALA A 30 57.26 -18.47 -19.70
C ALA A 30 57.31 -17.59 -20.96
N ARG A 31 57.69 -16.31 -20.82
CA ARG A 31 57.86 -15.40 -21.95
C ARG A 31 59.05 -15.78 -22.82
N GLU A 32 60.19 -16.12 -22.22
CA GLU A 32 61.39 -16.55 -22.97
C GLU A 32 61.15 -17.84 -23.75
N ARG A 33 60.44 -18.81 -23.17
CA ARG A 33 60.11 -20.08 -23.85
C ARG A 33 59.15 -19.88 -25.02
N LEU A 34 58.15 -19.01 -24.87
CA LEU A 34 57.20 -18.72 -25.95
C LEU A 34 57.87 -17.92 -27.09
N PHE A 35 58.77 -16.99 -26.75
CA PHE A 35 59.53 -16.21 -27.72
C PHE A 35 60.56 -17.07 -28.49
N ALA A 36 61.23 -17.99 -27.79
CA ALA A 36 62.15 -18.96 -28.40
C ALA A 36 61.40 -19.92 -29.34
N LEU A 37 60.21 -20.39 -28.95
CA LEU A 37 59.38 -21.27 -29.79
C LEU A 37 58.91 -20.54 -31.06
N LEU A 38 58.50 -19.27 -30.93
CA LEU A 38 58.04 -18.45 -32.05
C LEU A 38 59.19 -18.15 -33.03
N LEU A 39 60.39 -17.84 -32.51
CA LEU A 39 61.61 -17.64 -33.29
C LEU A 39 62.05 -18.92 -34.02
N LEU A 40 61.91 -20.10 -33.39
CA LEU A 40 62.22 -21.38 -34.00
C LEU A 40 61.26 -21.70 -35.16
N VAL A 41 59.97 -21.41 -34.99
CA VAL A 41 58.94 -21.60 -36.02
C VAL A 41 59.14 -20.63 -37.19
N LEU A 42 59.49 -19.37 -36.92
CA LEU A 42 59.82 -18.37 -37.94
C LEU A 42 61.13 -18.69 -38.67
N ALA A 43 62.15 -19.21 -37.97
CA ALA A 43 63.40 -19.66 -38.58
C ALA A 43 63.17 -20.86 -39.51
N CYS A 44 62.38 -21.84 -39.10
CA CYS A 44 61.99 -22.98 -39.95
C CYS A 44 61.14 -22.57 -41.16
N ALA A 45 60.24 -21.59 -41.01
CA ALA A 45 59.45 -21.07 -42.12
C ALA A 45 60.30 -20.28 -43.13
N SER A 46 61.35 -19.59 -42.67
CA SER A 46 62.28 -18.84 -43.53
C SER A 46 63.25 -19.73 -44.32
N ALA A 47 63.62 -20.90 -43.78
CA ALA A 47 64.48 -21.88 -44.45
C ALA A 47 63.76 -22.62 -45.59
N ALA A 48 62.43 -22.77 -45.51
CA ALA A 48 61.62 -23.44 -46.54
C ALA A 48 61.40 -22.58 -47.81
N ALA A 49 61.65 -21.27 -47.75
CA ALA A 49 61.37 -20.34 -48.85
C ALA A 49 62.57 -20.05 -49.77
N ARG A 50 63.73 -20.71 -49.57
CA ARG A 50 64.94 -20.49 -50.39
C ARG A 50 65.57 -21.79 -50.88
N LEU A 51 64.92 -22.52 -51.77
CA LEU A 51 65.60 -23.44 -52.69
C LEU A 51 64.79 -23.60 -53.99
N PRO A 52 65.33 -23.24 -55.16
CA PRO A 52 64.71 -23.55 -56.44
C PRO A 52 65.14 -24.93 -56.93
N VAL A 53 64.16 -25.73 -57.34
CA VAL A 53 64.25 -26.90 -58.25
C VAL A 53 65.19 -28.05 -57.86
N ALA A 54 64.63 -29.16 -57.36
CA ALA A 54 65.25 -30.49 -57.33
C ALA A 54 64.18 -31.61 -57.31
N PRO A 55 64.47 -32.84 -57.80
CA PRO A 55 63.47 -33.77 -58.32
C PRO A 55 62.73 -34.58 -57.25
N ALA A 56 61.68 -35.29 -57.69
CA ALA A 56 60.56 -35.84 -56.92
C ALA A 56 60.86 -36.81 -55.75
N ALA A 57 62.11 -37.16 -55.46
CA ALA A 57 62.47 -38.06 -54.36
C ALA A 57 62.59 -37.38 -52.97
N ALA A 58 62.59 -36.04 -52.89
CA ALA A 58 62.75 -35.31 -51.63
C ALA A 58 61.43 -35.03 -50.85
N ARG A 59 60.25 -35.21 -51.48
CA ARG A 59 58.95 -34.95 -50.82
C ARG A 59 58.55 -36.02 -49.79
N ALA A 60 59.13 -37.22 -49.87
CA ALA A 60 58.85 -38.31 -48.94
C ALA A 60 59.55 -38.15 -47.58
N ARG A 61 60.72 -37.50 -47.54
CA ARG A 61 61.52 -37.37 -46.30
C ARG A 61 61.08 -36.20 -45.40
N VAL A 62 60.50 -35.13 -45.97
CA VAL A 62 59.93 -34.01 -45.18
C VAL A 62 58.59 -34.40 -44.56
N ARG A 63 57.79 -35.27 -45.20
CA ARG A 63 56.58 -35.86 -44.59
C ARG A 63 56.89 -36.85 -43.46
N ALA A 64 58.02 -37.54 -43.50
CA ALA A 64 58.44 -38.50 -42.47
C ALA A 64 58.90 -37.84 -41.14
N LEU A 65 59.31 -36.57 -41.16
CA LEU A 65 59.69 -35.82 -39.94
C LEU A 65 58.57 -34.93 -39.38
N ALA A 66 57.59 -34.54 -40.20
CA ALA A 66 56.43 -33.77 -39.74
C ALA A 66 55.37 -34.62 -39.02
N MET A 67 55.27 -35.92 -39.35
CA MET A 67 54.32 -36.84 -38.71
C MET A 67 54.63 -37.16 -37.23
N PRO A 68 55.87 -37.46 -36.79
CA PRO A 68 56.13 -37.72 -35.38
C PRO A 68 55.95 -36.47 -34.49
N LEU A 69 56.12 -35.25 -35.04
CA LEU A 69 55.85 -33.99 -34.33
C LEU A 69 54.35 -33.67 -34.23
N LEU A 70 53.56 -34.01 -35.26
CA LEU A 70 52.10 -33.89 -35.20
C LEU A 70 51.45 -34.98 -34.33
N VAL A 71 52.07 -36.17 -34.26
CA VAL A 71 51.67 -37.28 -33.38
C VAL A 71 52.08 -36.99 -31.93
N LEU A 72 53.23 -36.36 -31.65
CA LEU A 72 53.55 -35.86 -30.31
C LEU A 72 52.61 -34.71 -29.89
N ALA A 73 52.27 -33.79 -30.82
CA ALA A 73 51.32 -32.72 -30.54
C ALA A 73 49.87 -33.22 -30.35
N ARG A 74 49.49 -34.34 -31.00
CA ARG A 74 48.22 -35.05 -30.75
C ARG A 74 48.26 -35.95 -29.51
N ALA A 75 49.42 -36.50 -29.14
CA ALA A 75 49.59 -37.28 -27.91
C ALA A 75 49.50 -36.39 -26.65
N SER A 76 49.89 -35.12 -26.72
CA SER A 76 49.64 -34.14 -25.65
C SER A 76 48.18 -33.62 -25.59
N ALA A 77 47.33 -33.97 -26.56
CA ALA A 77 45.89 -33.67 -26.54
C ALA A 77 45.04 -34.86 -26.05
N ALA A 78 45.62 -36.06 -25.95
CA ALA A 78 44.94 -37.28 -25.50
C ALA A 78 45.44 -37.80 -24.12
N ALA A 79 46.46 -37.17 -23.54
CA ALA A 79 46.92 -37.45 -22.17
C ALA A 79 46.93 -36.14 -21.38
N GLY A 80 45.83 -35.87 -20.68
CA GLY A 80 45.69 -34.66 -19.90
C GLY A 80 44.28 -34.47 -19.34
N LEU A 81 43.81 -35.44 -18.55
CA LEU A 81 42.99 -35.05 -17.40
C LEU A 81 43.77 -33.90 -16.71
N PRO A 82 43.15 -32.76 -16.36
CA PRO A 82 43.76 -31.94 -15.33
C PRO A 82 43.90 -32.87 -14.14
N ALA A 83 45.15 -33.11 -13.72
CA ALA A 83 45.42 -33.94 -12.56
C ALA A 83 44.54 -33.39 -11.44
N ALA A 84 43.66 -34.25 -10.90
CA ALA A 84 43.14 -34.05 -9.57
C ALA A 84 44.33 -33.67 -8.69
N PRO A 85 44.19 -32.75 -7.72
CA PRO A 85 45.28 -32.45 -6.79
C PRO A 85 45.87 -33.78 -6.33
N ALA A 86 47.21 -33.91 -6.35
CA ALA A 86 47.91 -35.16 -6.09
C ALA A 86 47.58 -35.81 -4.72
N VAL A 87 46.81 -35.10 -3.89
CA VAL A 87 46.28 -35.52 -2.60
C VAL A 87 44.79 -35.16 -2.54
N ALA A 88 43.94 -36.15 -2.29
CA ALA A 88 42.52 -35.94 -2.01
C ALA A 88 42.34 -35.21 -0.67
N ARG A 89 41.50 -34.18 -0.63
CA ARG A 89 41.24 -33.39 0.59
C ARG A 89 39.83 -32.80 0.60
N ALA A 90 39.38 -32.39 1.78
CA ALA A 90 38.18 -31.60 1.93
C ALA A 90 38.45 -30.13 1.54
N LEU A 91 37.60 -29.57 0.69
CA LEU A 91 37.63 -28.19 0.22
C LEU A 91 36.36 -27.47 0.70
N PRO A 92 36.46 -26.26 1.26
CA PRO A 92 35.26 -25.51 1.62
C PRO A 92 34.59 -25.02 0.34
N LEU A 93 33.27 -25.25 0.21
CA LEU A 93 32.47 -24.77 -0.92
C LEU A 93 31.70 -23.51 -0.53
N ALA A 94 31.05 -23.52 0.63
CA ALA A 94 30.35 -22.37 1.20
C ALA A 94 30.57 -22.34 2.71
N LEU A 95 30.88 -21.18 3.29
CA LEU A 95 31.10 -21.02 4.73
C LEU A 95 30.12 -19.98 5.31
N PRO A 96 29.79 -20.03 6.61
CA PRO A 96 28.99 -18.99 7.25
C PRO A 96 29.67 -17.62 7.14
N ASP A 97 28.86 -16.58 7.01
CA ASP A 97 29.30 -15.22 7.24
C ASP A 97 29.58 -14.95 8.73
N ALA A 98 30.17 -13.80 9.05
CA ALA A 98 30.51 -13.45 10.44
C ALA A 98 29.29 -13.43 11.38
N SER A 99 28.08 -13.19 10.85
CA SER A 99 26.84 -13.19 11.62
C SER A 99 26.16 -14.56 11.74
N HIS A 100 26.65 -15.60 11.06
CA HIS A 100 26.02 -16.92 11.00
C HIS A 100 24.55 -16.87 10.53
N THR A 101 24.24 -15.97 9.59
CA THR A 101 22.90 -15.83 8.99
C THR A 101 22.87 -16.12 7.49
N ARG A 102 24.03 -16.04 6.83
CA ARG A 102 24.21 -16.22 5.38
C ARG A 102 25.36 -17.17 5.09
N LEU A 103 25.37 -17.71 3.86
CA LEU A 103 26.46 -18.53 3.35
C LEU A 103 27.26 -17.73 2.31
N VAL A 104 28.59 -17.87 2.34
CA VAL A 104 29.51 -17.21 1.40
C VAL A 104 30.29 -18.29 0.67
N LEU A 105 30.21 -18.29 -0.66
CA LEU A 105 30.99 -19.21 -1.49
C LEU A 105 32.48 -18.96 -1.32
N GLN A 106 33.26 -20.04 -1.37
CA GLN A 106 34.71 -19.98 -1.28
C GLN A 106 35.31 -20.14 -2.66
N ASP A 107 36.22 -19.22 -3.00
CA ASP A 107 36.89 -19.19 -4.31
C ASP A 107 37.63 -20.49 -4.59
N GLU A 108 38.22 -21.12 -3.57
CA GLU A 108 38.94 -22.39 -3.71
C GLU A 108 38.03 -23.54 -4.20
N GLY A 109 36.89 -23.74 -3.54
CA GLY A 109 35.94 -24.80 -3.90
C GLY A 109 35.29 -24.56 -5.27
N ILE A 110 34.94 -23.31 -5.57
CA ILE A 110 34.34 -22.92 -6.85
C ILE A 110 35.34 -23.03 -8.01
N ALA A 111 36.58 -22.56 -7.83
CA ALA A 111 37.63 -22.69 -8.85
C ALA A 111 37.94 -24.18 -9.13
N TRP A 112 37.92 -25.01 -8.09
CA TRP A 112 38.10 -26.45 -8.25
C TRP A 112 36.95 -27.10 -9.03
N LEU A 113 35.69 -26.76 -8.72
CA LEU A 113 34.53 -27.23 -9.51
C LEU A 113 34.62 -26.78 -10.97
N ARG A 114 35.04 -25.54 -11.25
CA ARG A 114 35.23 -25.02 -12.62
C ARG A 114 36.29 -25.79 -13.40
N ALA A 115 37.29 -26.35 -12.73
CA ALA A 115 38.37 -27.10 -13.37
C ALA A 115 37.95 -28.53 -13.81
N LEU A 116 36.84 -29.05 -13.27
CA LEU A 116 36.35 -30.38 -13.63
C LEU A 116 35.77 -30.42 -15.05
N ARG A 117 36.24 -31.41 -15.81
CA ARG A 117 35.74 -31.72 -17.15
C ARG A 117 34.80 -32.92 -17.10
N GLY A 118 33.82 -32.93 -18.00
CA GLY A 118 32.85 -34.03 -18.10
C GLY A 118 31.68 -33.92 -17.10
N PRO A 119 30.74 -34.88 -17.15
CA PRO A 119 29.55 -34.87 -16.31
C PRO A 119 29.90 -35.03 -14.81
N VAL A 120 29.30 -34.20 -13.95
CA VAL A 120 29.50 -34.23 -12.49
C VAL A 120 28.17 -34.50 -11.79
N ALA A 121 28.17 -35.39 -10.81
CA ALA A 121 27.05 -35.66 -9.92
C ALA A 121 27.45 -35.38 -8.47
N LEU A 122 26.69 -34.54 -7.77
CA LEU A 122 26.94 -34.22 -6.38
C LEU A 122 26.04 -35.05 -5.47
N VAL A 123 26.60 -35.58 -4.39
CA VAL A 123 25.88 -36.30 -3.35
C VAL A 123 26.03 -35.51 -2.07
N SER A 124 24.97 -34.84 -1.61
CA SER A 124 25.03 -34.10 -0.34
C SER A 124 24.42 -34.89 0.78
N ILE A 125 25.13 -34.95 1.91
CA ILE A 125 24.56 -35.44 3.17
C ILE A 125 24.09 -34.26 4.02
N ILE A 126 22.88 -34.37 4.52
CA ILE A 126 22.21 -33.39 5.40
C ILE A 126 21.60 -34.12 6.59
N GLY A 127 21.16 -33.37 7.60
CA GLY A 127 20.49 -33.90 8.78
C GLY A 127 21.05 -33.32 10.09
N PRO A 128 20.46 -33.69 11.24
CA PRO A 128 20.72 -33.05 12.52
C PRO A 128 22.21 -32.99 12.90
N TYR A 129 22.59 -32.01 13.71
CA TYR A 129 23.94 -31.97 14.28
C TYR A 129 24.22 -33.24 15.10
N ARG A 130 25.48 -33.70 15.05
CA ARG A 130 25.96 -34.89 15.79
C ARG A 130 25.33 -36.23 15.36
N SER A 131 24.77 -36.30 14.15
CA SER A 131 24.25 -37.55 13.56
C SER A 131 25.30 -38.45 12.90
N GLY A 132 26.59 -38.07 12.87
CA GLY A 132 27.66 -38.88 12.31
C GLY A 132 27.94 -38.71 10.81
N LYS A 133 27.42 -37.64 10.18
CA LYS A 133 27.57 -37.35 8.74
C LYS A 133 29.00 -37.44 8.22
N SER A 134 29.92 -36.65 8.77
CA SER A 134 31.32 -36.59 8.33
C SER A 134 32.03 -37.93 8.54
N PHE A 135 31.73 -38.64 9.63
CA PHE A 135 32.26 -39.99 9.87
C PHE A 135 31.78 -40.98 8.81
N LEU A 136 30.48 -40.99 8.50
CA LEU A 136 29.91 -41.83 7.46
C LEU A 136 30.56 -41.55 6.11
N LEU A 137 30.72 -40.27 5.72
CA LEU A 137 31.37 -39.91 4.45
C LEU A 137 32.82 -40.41 4.39
N ASN A 138 33.58 -40.28 5.47
CA ASN A 138 34.95 -40.79 5.53
C ASN A 138 34.99 -42.32 5.33
N ARG A 139 34.02 -43.05 5.91
CA ARG A 139 33.91 -44.50 5.71
C ARG A 139 33.49 -44.88 4.28
N LEU A 140 32.63 -44.09 3.63
CA LEU A 140 32.28 -44.29 2.21
C LEU A 140 33.46 -44.03 1.27
N LEU A 141 34.36 -43.12 1.66
CA LEU A 141 35.60 -42.80 0.94
C LEU A 141 36.76 -43.76 1.25
N ASP A 142 36.59 -44.66 2.21
CA ASP A 142 37.64 -45.53 2.76
C ASP A 142 38.87 -44.73 3.24
N VAL A 143 38.63 -43.61 3.93
CA VAL A 143 39.67 -42.74 4.51
C VAL A 143 39.54 -42.62 6.03
N ASP A 144 40.68 -42.42 6.68
CA ASP A 144 40.74 -42.17 8.12
C ASP A 144 40.22 -40.78 8.50
N CYS A 145 39.80 -40.61 9.76
CA CYS A 145 39.31 -39.32 10.25
C CYS A 145 40.33 -38.18 10.11
N ASP A 146 41.63 -38.50 10.19
CA ASP A 146 42.72 -37.51 10.08
C ASP A 146 42.99 -37.10 8.62
N ALA A 147 42.58 -37.92 7.66
CA ALA A 147 42.76 -37.68 6.23
C ALA A 147 41.48 -37.15 5.56
N GLY A 148 40.31 -37.46 6.10
CA GLY A 148 39.00 -37.12 5.54
C GLY A 148 38.39 -35.79 6.00
N PHE A 149 37.06 -35.72 6.01
CA PHE A 149 36.30 -34.64 6.63
C PHE A 149 36.51 -34.62 8.14
N ALA A 150 36.65 -33.42 8.72
CA ALA A 150 36.89 -33.26 10.15
C ALA A 150 35.72 -33.81 10.99
N VAL A 151 36.01 -34.75 11.88
CA VAL A 151 35.01 -35.34 12.79
C VAL A 151 35.18 -34.77 14.20
N GLY A 152 34.14 -34.13 14.72
CA GLY A 152 34.16 -33.52 16.05
C GLY A 152 33.49 -34.40 17.11
N HIS A 153 33.92 -34.27 18.36
CA HIS A 153 33.33 -34.95 19.53
C HIS A 153 32.78 -33.96 20.59
N ARG A 154 32.82 -32.65 20.34
CA ARG A 154 32.28 -31.60 21.23
C ARG A 154 30.83 -31.25 20.90
N ARG A 155 30.09 -30.63 21.83
CA ARG A 155 28.66 -30.28 21.64
C ARG A 155 28.40 -29.25 20.52
N GLN A 156 29.41 -28.50 20.11
CA GLN A 156 29.33 -27.54 19.01
C GLN A 156 29.37 -28.24 17.64
N THR A 157 28.79 -27.62 16.60
CA THR A 157 28.92 -28.13 15.22
C THR A 157 30.39 -28.09 14.79
N GLN A 158 30.88 -29.22 14.26
CA GLN A 158 32.25 -29.34 13.76
C GLN A 158 32.36 -28.76 12.36
N THR A 159 31.59 -29.32 11.42
CA THR A 159 31.47 -28.81 10.06
C THR A 159 30.72 -27.49 10.09
N LYS A 160 31.31 -26.46 9.46
CA LYS A 160 30.70 -25.14 9.27
C LYS A 160 30.41 -24.91 7.80
N GLY A 161 29.17 -24.59 7.45
CA GLY A 161 28.74 -24.44 6.05
C GLY A 161 28.73 -25.77 5.26
N VAL A 162 29.26 -25.76 4.04
CA VAL A 162 29.21 -26.87 3.07
C VAL A 162 30.62 -27.14 2.52
N TRP A 163 31.04 -28.40 2.58
CA TRP A 163 32.38 -28.87 2.21
C TRP A 163 32.31 -29.93 1.13
N LEU A 164 33.30 -29.94 0.24
CA LEU A 164 33.41 -30.80 -0.93
C LEU A 164 34.64 -31.69 -0.83
N TRP A 165 34.50 -32.98 -1.15
CA TRP A 165 35.67 -33.85 -1.30
C TRP A 165 36.30 -33.71 -2.69
N SER A 166 37.61 -33.46 -2.75
CA SER A 166 38.30 -33.14 -4.01
C SER A 166 38.67 -34.36 -4.86
N ALA A 167 38.16 -35.54 -4.55
CA ALA A 167 38.40 -36.76 -5.32
C ALA A 167 37.09 -37.48 -5.64
N PRO A 168 36.98 -38.14 -6.80
CA PRO A 168 35.80 -38.91 -7.15
C PRO A 168 35.57 -40.06 -6.16
N LEU A 169 34.30 -40.36 -5.89
CA LEU A 169 33.93 -41.52 -5.08
C LEU A 169 34.45 -42.81 -5.75
N PRO A 170 35.16 -43.69 -5.00
CA PRO A 170 35.66 -44.95 -5.54
C PRO A 170 34.54 -45.78 -6.19
N ARG A 171 34.81 -46.36 -7.36
CA ARG A 171 33.88 -47.30 -7.99
C ARG A 171 34.11 -48.70 -7.43
N PRO A 172 33.04 -49.45 -7.06
CA PRO A 172 33.18 -50.82 -6.61
C PRO A 172 33.85 -51.66 -7.72
N SER A 173 34.92 -52.38 -7.35
CA SER A 173 35.65 -53.27 -8.24
C SER A 173 35.15 -54.70 -8.06
N VAL A 174 34.03 -55.11 -8.69
CA VAL A 174 33.62 -56.53 -8.74
C VAL A 174 32.97 -56.86 -10.08
N GLY A 175 33.49 -57.92 -10.72
CA GLY A 175 33.02 -58.44 -11.99
C GLY A 175 31.56 -58.91 -11.97
N GLY A 176 30.85 -58.64 -13.06
CA GLY A 176 29.54 -59.23 -13.36
C GLY A 176 28.32 -58.35 -13.09
N ALA A 177 28.44 -57.24 -12.35
CA ALA A 177 27.37 -56.23 -12.32
C ALA A 177 27.37 -55.47 -13.65
N ARG A 178 26.29 -55.62 -14.41
CA ARG A 178 26.04 -54.93 -15.68
C ARG A 178 26.55 -53.49 -15.59
N ALA A 179 27.36 -53.09 -16.57
CA ALA A 179 27.47 -51.68 -16.93
C ALA A 179 26.05 -51.12 -16.85
N LEU A 180 25.84 -50.04 -16.07
CA LEU A 180 24.62 -49.25 -16.17
C LEU A 180 24.29 -49.13 -17.66
N ASP A 181 23.01 -49.16 -18.03
CA ASP A 181 22.54 -48.87 -19.39
C ASP A 181 22.94 -47.43 -19.77
N ILE A 182 24.23 -47.25 -20.02
CA ILE A 182 24.89 -46.06 -20.50
C ILE A 182 24.98 -46.30 -21.99
N ASP A 183 24.40 -45.39 -22.77
CA ASP A 183 24.58 -45.36 -24.22
C ASP A 183 26.05 -45.65 -24.55
N PRO A 184 26.37 -46.53 -25.51
CA PRO A 184 27.72 -47.01 -25.81
C PRO A 184 28.73 -45.94 -26.31
N GLY A 185 28.52 -44.66 -26.00
CA GLY A 185 29.45 -43.55 -26.21
C GLY A 185 29.45 -42.45 -25.13
N ALA A 186 28.77 -42.62 -23.97
CA ALA A 186 28.73 -41.60 -22.91
C ALA A 186 29.76 -41.85 -21.79
N GLU A 187 30.58 -40.85 -21.47
CA GLU A 187 31.52 -40.91 -20.35
C GLU A 187 30.77 -40.99 -19.00
N PRO A 188 31.16 -41.89 -18.08
CA PRO A 188 30.49 -42.04 -16.79
C PRO A 188 30.74 -40.81 -15.89
N PRO A 189 29.74 -40.39 -15.10
CA PRO A 189 29.85 -39.17 -14.29
C PRO A 189 30.94 -39.28 -13.21
N THR A 190 31.52 -38.12 -12.88
CA THR A 190 32.34 -37.91 -11.69
C THR A 190 31.41 -37.69 -10.51
N ILE A 191 31.37 -38.64 -9.57
CA ILE A 191 30.54 -38.54 -8.36
C ILE A 191 31.38 -37.92 -7.24
N LEU A 192 30.86 -36.86 -6.62
CA LEU A 192 31.53 -36.14 -5.54
C LEU A 192 30.64 -36.04 -4.32
N LEU A 193 31.25 -36.06 -3.13
CA LEU A 193 30.54 -35.99 -1.85
C LEU A 193 30.59 -34.56 -1.29
N LEU A 194 29.44 -34.10 -0.80
CA LEU A 194 29.30 -32.86 -0.05
C LEU A 194 28.92 -33.17 1.41
N ASP A 195 29.74 -32.69 2.35
CA ASP A 195 29.41 -32.66 3.78
C ASP A 195 28.78 -31.31 4.15
N THR A 196 27.76 -31.34 5.01
CA THR A 196 27.06 -30.12 5.43
C THR A 196 27.10 -29.95 6.94
N GLU A 197 27.06 -28.70 7.39
CA GLU A 197 26.85 -28.35 8.79
C GLU A 197 25.54 -28.97 9.29
N GLY A 198 25.58 -29.48 10.52
CA GLY A 198 24.41 -30.08 11.12
C GLY A 198 23.37 -29.05 11.51
N ILE A 199 22.14 -29.27 11.04
CA ILE A 199 20.97 -28.47 11.40
C ILE A 199 20.55 -28.70 12.85
N GLU A 200 19.76 -27.79 13.41
CA GLU A 200 19.28 -27.80 14.80
C GLU A 200 20.39 -27.66 15.85
N GLY A 201 21.56 -27.15 15.44
CA GLY A 201 22.69 -26.89 16.32
C GLY A 201 22.46 -25.64 17.19
N ALA A 202 22.88 -25.70 18.46
CA ALA A 202 22.88 -24.53 19.33
C ALA A 202 23.81 -23.43 18.78
N GLY A 203 23.28 -22.21 18.61
CA GLY A 203 24.01 -21.05 18.09
C GLY A 203 23.85 -20.78 16.59
N ALA A 204 23.05 -21.58 15.88
CA ALA A 204 22.61 -21.30 14.51
C ALA A 204 21.14 -20.81 14.51
N THR A 205 20.79 -19.94 13.58
CA THR A 205 19.39 -19.53 13.38
C THR A 205 18.66 -20.56 12.52
N GLY A 206 17.36 -20.77 12.76
CA GLY A 206 16.57 -21.68 11.91
C GLY A 206 16.63 -21.31 10.42
N VAL A 207 16.70 -20.00 10.11
CA VAL A 207 16.91 -19.47 8.75
C VAL A 207 18.22 -19.95 8.15
N TYR A 208 19.33 -19.93 8.91
CA TYR A 208 20.63 -20.37 8.42
C TYR A 208 20.63 -21.87 8.09
N ASP A 209 20.01 -22.68 8.94
CA ASP A 209 19.84 -24.12 8.69
C ASP A 209 19.01 -24.38 7.42
N ASP A 210 17.93 -23.60 7.22
CA ASP A 210 17.11 -23.67 6.00
C ASP A 210 17.91 -23.32 4.74
N ARG A 211 18.85 -22.36 4.82
CA ARG A 211 19.74 -22.00 3.70
C ARG A 211 20.70 -23.12 3.34
N ILE A 212 21.35 -23.74 4.34
CA ILE A 212 22.27 -24.87 4.10
C ILE A 212 21.52 -26.01 3.43
N PHE A 213 20.36 -26.37 3.98
CA PHE A 213 19.56 -27.46 3.45
C PHE A 213 19.07 -27.13 2.03
N SER A 214 18.50 -25.95 1.80
CA SER A 214 18.00 -25.56 0.47
C SER A 214 19.11 -25.55 -0.56
N PHE A 215 20.29 -25.04 -0.20
CA PHE A 215 21.46 -25.08 -1.07
C PHE A 215 21.88 -26.52 -1.39
N ALA A 216 21.99 -27.39 -0.39
CA ALA A 216 22.33 -28.80 -0.57
C ALA A 216 21.32 -29.52 -1.47
N ALA A 217 20.02 -29.32 -1.26
CA ALA A 217 18.97 -29.88 -2.12
C ALA A 217 19.08 -29.36 -3.56
N LEU A 218 19.32 -28.06 -3.74
CA LEU A 218 19.42 -27.45 -5.07
C LEU A 218 20.62 -27.91 -5.89
N VAL A 219 21.76 -28.26 -5.27
CA VAL A 219 22.97 -28.66 -6.01
C VAL A 219 23.12 -30.17 -6.17
N SER A 220 22.38 -30.97 -5.39
CA SER A 220 22.54 -32.43 -5.34
C SER A 220 21.87 -33.18 -6.47
N SER A 221 22.52 -34.25 -6.90
CA SER A 221 21.92 -35.36 -7.65
C SER A 221 21.29 -36.39 -6.70
N VAL A 222 21.97 -36.70 -5.61
CA VAL A 222 21.43 -37.55 -4.54
C VAL A 222 21.49 -36.77 -3.24
N LEU A 223 20.33 -36.58 -2.62
CA LEU A 223 20.24 -35.97 -1.31
C LEU A 223 20.15 -37.08 -0.26
N VAL A 224 21.11 -37.12 0.66
CA VAL A 224 21.17 -38.11 1.73
C VAL A 224 20.72 -37.44 3.03
N TYR A 225 19.55 -37.81 3.55
CA TYR A 225 19.04 -37.32 4.82
C TYR A 225 19.40 -38.29 5.95
N ASN A 226 20.41 -37.90 6.73
CA ASN A 226 20.99 -38.71 7.79
C ASN A 226 20.33 -38.44 9.13
N VAL A 227 19.41 -39.32 9.52
CA VAL A 227 18.71 -39.27 10.82
C VAL A 227 19.39 -40.19 11.82
N PRO A 228 19.41 -39.82 13.11
CA PRO A 228 20.24 -40.51 14.07
C PRO A 228 19.59 -41.77 14.66
N GLU A 229 18.27 -41.99 14.54
CA GLU A 229 17.54 -43.11 15.20
C GLU A 229 16.27 -43.51 14.45
N ALA A 230 15.36 -42.57 14.21
CA ALA A 230 14.08 -42.82 13.56
C ALA A 230 13.64 -41.59 12.75
N VAL A 231 12.75 -41.80 11.79
CA VAL A 231 12.12 -40.71 11.04
C VAL A 231 11.01 -40.10 11.89
N ARG A 232 11.15 -38.83 12.27
CA ARG A 232 10.13 -38.10 13.05
C ARG A 232 9.31 -37.20 12.13
N GLU A 233 8.13 -36.80 12.57
CA GLU A 233 7.28 -35.88 11.81
C GLU A 233 7.98 -34.54 11.53
N GLY A 234 8.69 -33.98 12.51
CA GLY A 234 9.49 -32.77 12.29
C GLY A 234 10.59 -32.90 11.22
N ASP A 235 11.13 -34.10 11.01
CA ASP A 235 12.08 -34.36 9.93
C ASP A 235 11.42 -34.28 8.55
N ILE A 236 10.17 -34.74 8.44
CA ILE A 236 9.34 -34.68 7.23
C ILE A 236 8.94 -33.23 6.95
N GLU A 237 8.45 -32.50 7.95
CA GLU A 237 8.06 -31.09 7.83
C GLU A 237 9.23 -30.23 7.38
N LYS A 238 10.42 -30.42 7.98
CA LYS A 238 11.63 -29.68 7.63
C LYS A 238 12.07 -29.97 6.19
N LEU A 239 12.10 -31.24 5.80
CA LEU A 239 12.46 -31.63 4.44
C LEU A 239 11.47 -31.06 3.41
N ALA A 240 10.16 -31.13 3.67
CA ALA A 240 9.15 -30.60 2.76
C ALA A 240 9.26 -29.09 2.60
N PHE A 241 9.40 -28.35 3.71
CA PHE A 241 9.60 -26.91 3.68
C PHE A 241 10.82 -26.52 2.83
N VAL A 242 11.94 -27.21 3.01
CA VAL A 242 13.16 -26.91 2.26
C VAL A 242 13.05 -27.27 0.78
N VAL A 243 12.35 -28.36 0.45
CA VAL A 243 12.07 -28.74 -0.93
C VAL A 243 11.18 -27.70 -1.61
N GLU A 244 10.13 -27.23 -0.96
CA GLU A 244 9.28 -26.14 -1.47
C GLU A 244 10.05 -24.83 -1.65
N LEU A 245 10.90 -24.50 -0.66
CA LEU A 245 11.77 -23.34 -0.73
C LEU A 245 12.74 -23.43 -1.91
N ALA A 246 13.37 -24.58 -2.13
CA ALA A 246 14.22 -24.84 -3.29
C ALA A 246 13.43 -24.73 -4.62
N ALA A 247 12.19 -25.20 -4.67
CA ALA A 247 11.32 -25.08 -5.84
C ALA A 247 11.10 -23.62 -6.25
N GLU A 248 10.73 -22.79 -5.28
CA GLU A 248 10.46 -21.37 -5.47
C GLU A 248 11.73 -20.64 -5.95
N PHE A 249 12.88 -20.96 -5.35
CA PHE A 249 14.16 -20.39 -5.79
C PHE A 249 14.52 -20.78 -7.21
N TRP A 250 14.32 -22.04 -7.58
CA TRP A 250 14.60 -22.49 -8.93
C TRP A 250 13.76 -21.77 -9.98
N SER A 251 12.46 -21.59 -9.71
CA SER A 251 11.54 -20.84 -10.58
C SER A 251 12.07 -19.44 -10.90
N ARG A 252 12.71 -18.79 -9.93
CA ARG A 252 13.29 -17.44 -10.07
C ARG A 252 14.63 -17.44 -10.77
N ILE A 253 15.50 -18.41 -10.49
CA ILE A 253 16.80 -18.56 -11.17
C ILE A 253 16.59 -18.83 -12.68
N GLY A 254 15.54 -19.56 -13.05
CA GLY A 254 15.17 -19.84 -14.44
C GLY A 254 14.61 -18.64 -15.21
N ARG A 255 14.10 -17.60 -14.52
CA ARG A 255 13.48 -16.39 -15.11
C ARG A 255 14.43 -15.19 -15.17
N GLY A 256 15.71 -15.42 -15.44
CA GLY A 256 16.79 -14.43 -15.40
C GLY A 256 16.39 -12.95 -15.58
N GLY A 257 16.34 -12.20 -14.48
CA GLY A 257 16.66 -10.77 -14.47
C GLY A 257 15.57 -9.71 -14.74
N ALA A 258 14.28 -9.95 -14.47
CA ALA A 258 13.27 -8.87 -14.50
C ALA A 258 12.43 -8.79 -13.21
N PRO A 259 12.09 -7.59 -12.68
CA PRO A 259 11.23 -7.45 -11.52
C PRO A 259 9.77 -7.79 -11.87
N ALA A 260 9.09 -8.44 -10.93
CA ALA A 260 7.72 -8.90 -11.08
C ALA A 260 6.72 -7.75 -11.18
N VAL A 261 5.92 -7.75 -12.26
CA VAL A 261 4.58 -7.15 -12.28
C VAL A 261 3.64 -8.14 -12.96
N GLY A 262 2.55 -8.50 -12.29
CA GLY A 262 1.34 -9.04 -12.90
C GLY A 262 1.19 -10.56 -12.87
N ALA A 263 0.32 -11.03 -11.97
CA ALA A 263 -0.27 -12.36 -11.96
C ALA A 263 -1.26 -12.55 -13.12
N GLY A 264 -1.44 -13.80 -13.54
CA GLY A 264 -2.55 -14.23 -14.41
C GLY A 264 -2.12 -15.24 -15.46
N GLY A 265 -2.42 -16.52 -15.24
CA GLY A 265 -2.11 -17.60 -16.17
C GLY A 265 -2.63 -18.93 -15.64
N ASP A 266 -3.95 -19.07 -15.73
CA ASP A 266 -4.75 -20.27 -15.53
C ASP A 266 -4.29 -21.37 -16.51
N ASP A 267 -4.05 -22.59 -16.03
CA ASP A 267 -3.95 -23.79 -16.86
C ASP A 267 -4.59 -24.97 -16.13
N GLY A 268 -5.92 -25.03 -16.24
CA GLY A 268 -6.68 -26.26 -16.08
C GLY A 268 -6.35 -27.23 -17.21
N GLY A 269 -5.68 -28.33 -16.86
CA GLY A 269 -5.40 -29.45 -17.75
C GLY A 269 -5.66 -30.78 -17.06
N THR A 270 -6.84 -31.33 -17.30
CA THR A 270 -7.29 -32.69 -16.96
C THR A 270 -6.36 -33.78 -17.48
N GLY A 271 -6.05 -34.79 -16.65
CA GLY A 271 -5.40 -36.01 -17.10
C GLY A 271 -5.03 -36.94 -15.94
N GLY A 272 -5.96 -37.81 -15.57
CA GLY A 272 -5.66 -38.98 -14.74
C GLY A 272 -4.82 -39.98 -15.53
N GLY A 273 -3.63 -40.28 -15.01
CA GLY A 273 -2.72 -41.29 -15.54
C GLY A 273 -1.61 -41.53 -14.53
N GLU A 274 -1.67 -42.66 -13.85
CA GLU A 274 -0.57 -43.20 -13.03
C GLU A 274 0.58 -43.61 -13.96
N GLY A 275 1.37 -42.63 -14.38
CA GLY A 275 2.64 -42.80 -15.08
C GLY A 275 3.71 -42.03 -14.32
N ALA A 276 4.82 -42.69 -14.01
CA ALA A 276 5.93 -42.14 -13.22
C ALA A 276 6.28 -40.70 -13.65
N ARG A 277 5.91 -39.73 -12.81
CA ARG A 277 6.25 -38.32 -13.01
C ARG A 277 7.76 -38.21 -12.97
N SER A 278 8.38 -37.77 -14.07
CA SER A 278 9.78 -37.36 -14.04
C SER A 278 9.94 -36.24 -13.01
N PRO A 279 10.95 -36.30 -12.13
CA PRO A 279 11.12 -35.28 -11.10
C PRO A 279 11.34 -33.94 -11.79
N PRO A 280 10.80 -32.84 -11.23
CA PRO A 280 11.03 -31.53 -11.81
C PRO A 280 12.54 -31.25 -11.79
N VAL A 281 13.04 -30.59 -12.84
CA VAL A 281 14.49 -30.40 -13.10
C VAL A 281 15.24 -29.83 -11.90
N TRP A 282 14.56 -29.14 -10.99
CA TRP A 282 15.10 -28.46 -9.82
C TRP A 282 15.33 -29.33 -8.58
N ALA A 283 14.52 -30.37 -8.39
CA ALA A 283 14.63 -31.24 -7.23
C ALA A 283 15.76 -32.26 -7.45
N PRO A 284 16.40 -32.75 -6.37
CA PRO A 284 17.24 -33.93 -6.49
C PRO A 284 16.43 -35.07 -7.10
N PRO A 285 16.93 -35.78 -8.12
CA PRO A 285 16.23 -36.94 -8.67
C PRO A 285 16.07 -38.07 -7.64
N SER A 286 16.94 -38.13 -6.63
CA SER A 286 16.93 -39.19 -5.63
C SER A 286 17.13 -38.68 -4.20
N LEU A 287 16.34 -39.20 -3.28
CA LEU A 287 16.40 -38.97 -1.84
C LEU A 287 16.67 -40.30 -1.12
N LEU A 288 17.75 -40.34 -0.33
CA LEU A 288 18.10 -41.47 0.50
C LEU A 288 17.97 -41.11 1.97
N TRP A 289 17.09 -41.79 2.70
CA TRP A 289 17.03 -41.72 4.15
C TRP A 289 18.05 -42.70 4.74
N LEU A 290 19.03 -42.19 5.47
CA LEU A 290 19.96 -43.00 6.24
C LEU A 290 19.56 -42.95 7.71
N ILE A 291 19.09 -44.08 8.22
CA ILE A 291 18.71 -44.24 9.61
C ILE A 291 19.92 -44.81 10.35
N GLN A 292 20.67 -43.94 11.01
CA GLN A 292 21.79 -44.35 11.84
C GLN A 292 21.28 -45.05 13.10
N ARG A 293 22.12 -45.93 13.65
CA ARG A 293 21.79 -46.70 14.86
C ARG A 293 20.47 -47.44 14.71
N ASP A 294 20.25 -48.04 13.54
CA ASP A 294 19.10 -48.89 13.35
C ASP A 294 19.26 -50.17 14.19
N PHE A 295 18.43 -50.28 15.22
CA PHE A 295 18.31 -51.44 16.11
C PHE A 295 16.89 -52.02 16.07
N LEU A 296 16.04 -51.54 15.15
CA LEU A 296 14.64 -51.91 15.09
C LEU A 296 14.50 -53.29 14.40
N GLN A 297 13.65 -54.13 14.98
CA GLN A 297 13.27 -55.43 14.41
C GLN A 297 11.94 -55.26 13.65
N GLY A 298 11.81 -55.90 12.48
CA GLY A 298 10.59 -55.87 11.68
C GLY A 298 10.82 -55.40 10.24
N ALA A 299 10.01 -54.43 9.79
CA ALA A 299 10.06 -53.89 8.43
C ALA A 299 11.45 -53.32 8.09
N GLU A 300 11.92 -53.57 6.87
CA GLU A 300 13.17 -52.96 6.38
C GLU A 300 13.05 -51.43 6.39
N ALA A 301 14.17 -50.73 6.58
CA ALA A 301 14.19 -49.26 6.66
C ALA A 301 13.50 -48.58 5.47
N SER A 302 13.62 -49.16 4.27
CA SER A 302 12.94 -48.64 3.07
C SER A 302 11.42 -48.76 3.12
N GLU A 303 10.90 -49.85 3.70
CA GLU A 303 9.46 -50.04 3.89
C GLU A 303 8.93 -49.08 4.95
N HIS A 304 9.69 -48.89 6.04
CA HIS A 304 9.35 -47.91 7.08
C HIS A 304 9.27 -46.48 6.51
N VAL A 305 10.26 -46.05 5.73
CA VAL A 305 10.24 -44.73 5.06
C VAL A 305 9.04 -44.62 4.11
N ALA A 306 8.77 -45.66 3.32
CA ALA A 306 7.63 -45.66 2.41
C ALA A 306 6.28 -45.58 3.15
N ALA A 307 6.15 -46.21 4.31
CA ALA A 307 4.96 -46.13 5.15
C ALA A 307 4.79 -44.73 5.77
N THR A 308 5.87 -44.15 6.28
CA THR A 308 5.88 -42.82 6.93
C THR A 308 5.51 -41.68 5.97
N LEU A 309 5.83 -41.83 4.68
CA LEU A 309 5.48 -40.87 3.63
C LEU A 309 4.06 -41.07 3.06
N ARG A 310 3.31 -42.12 3.43
CA ARG A 310 1.92 -42.28 2.97
C ARG A 310 0.99 -41.30 3.70
N PRO A 311 0.03 -40.68 2.99
CA PRO A 311 -1.00 -39.87 3.63
C PRO A 311 -1.78 -40.66 4.68
N VAL A 312 -2.04 -40.03 5.82
CA VAL A 312 -2.81 -40.60 6.93
C VAL A 312 -4.30 -40.28 6.73
N PRO A 313 -5.23 -41.25 6.90
CA PRO A 313 -6.66 -40.97 6.81
C PRO A 313 -7.10 -39.86 7.79
N ASN A 314 -7.88 -38.89 7.31
CA ASN A 314 -8.37 -37.76 8.10
C ASN A 314 -9.92 -37.74 8.20
N PRO A 315 -10.54 -38.71 8.90
CA PRO A 315 -12.00 -38.79 9.00
C PRO A 315 -12.62 -37.67 9.85
N SER A 316 -11.85 -37.05 10.75
CA SER A 316 -12.27 -35.94 11.60
C SER A 316 -12.22 -34.57 10.90
N GLY A 317 -11.60 -34.48 9.72
CA GLY A 317 -11.43 -33.21 9.01
C GLY A 317 -10.47 -32.25 9.70
N ASP A 318 -9.50 -32.76 10.46
CA ASP A 318 -8.52 -31.94 11.18
C ASP A 318 -7.59 -31.22 10.18
N GLU A 319 -7.48 -29.89 10.30
CA GLU A 319 -6.66 -29.06 9.42
C GLU A 319 -5.17 -29.42 9.52
N HIS A 320 -4.69 -29.80 10.71
CA HIS A 320 -3.30 -30.18 10.92
C HIS A 320 -2.97 -31.47 10.16
N VAL A 321 -3.85 -32.47 10.22
CA VAL A 321 -3.67 -33.73 9.47
C VAL A 321 -3.76 -33.48 7.96
N ALA A 322 -4.65 -32.60 7.52
CA ALA A 322 -4.72 -32.20 6.11
C ALA A 322 -3.41 -31.55 5.64
N ARG A 323 -2.84 -30.65 6.46
CA ARG A 323 -1.55 -30.00 6.19
C ARG A 323 -0.38 -30.98 6.18
N LEU A 324 -0.33 -31.91 7.13
CA LEU A 324 0.69 -32.97 7.16
C LEU A 324 0.61 -33.87 5.92
N ASN A 325 -0.60 -34.19 5.45
CA ASN A 325 -0.78 -34.95 4.22
C ASN A 325 -0.36 -34.16 2.98
N GLN A 326 -0.58 -32.84 2.97
CA GLN A 326 -0.04 -31.96 1.93
C GLN A 326 1.49 -31.97 1.93
N ILE A 327 2.12 -31.90 3.10
CA ILE A 327 3.57 -32.03 3.30
C ILE A 327 4.09 -33.39 2.79
N ARG A 328 3.44 -34.49 3.14
CA ARG A 328 3.79 -35.82 2.62
C ARG A 328 3.66 -35.90 1.09
N SER A 329 2.63 -35.25 0.53
CA SER A 329 2.45 -35.18 -0.92
C SER A 329 3.51 -34.33 -1.62
N SER A 330 4.02 -33.26 -1.01
CA SER A 330 5.08 -32.44 -1.61
C SER A 330 6.43 -33.17 -1.67
N LEU A 331 6.65 -34.15 -0.80
CA LEU A 331 7.80 -35.06 -0.87
C LEU A 331 7.69 -36.13 -1.97
N SER A 332 6.55 -36.27 -2.65
CA SER A 332 6.44 -37.14 -3.85
C SER A 332 7.18 -36.58 -5.08
N VAL A 333 7.82 -35.41 -4.95
CA VAL A 333 8.62 -34.75 -5.98
C VAL A 333 9.89 -35.52 -6.35
N PHE A 334 10.43 -36.32 -5.43
CA PHE A 334 11.61 -37.16 -5.68
C PHE A 334 11.24 -38.37 -6.54
N ALA A 335 12.02 -38.65 -7.60
CA ALA A 335 11.77 -39.82 -8.45
C ALA A 335 12.07 -41.13 -7.72
N ASN A 336 13.12 -41.14 -6.91
CA ASN A 336 13.54 -42.29 -6.14
C ASN A 336 13.62 -41.90 -4.67
N VAL A 337 12.83 -42.55 -3.82
CA VAL A 337 12.93 -42.43 -2.35
C VAL A 337 13.23 -43.80 -1.78
N ALA A 338 14.34 -43.92 -1.04
CA ALA A 338 14.74 -45.16 -0.39
C ALA A 338 15.17 -44.92 1.05
N GLY A 339 15.11 -45.96 1.88
CA GLY A 339 15.61 -45.96 3.25
C GLY A 339 16.64 -47.07 3.47
N ILE A 340 17.77 -46.74 4.08
CA ILE A 340 18.77 -47.73 4.51
C ILE A 340 19.04 -47.53 6.00
N GLY A 341 18.84 -48.61 6.77
CA GLY A 341 19.20 -48.69 8.18
C GLY A 341 20.67 -49.06 8.32
N VAL A 342 21.42 -48.25 9.06
CA VAL A 342 22.85 -48.46 9.33
C VAL A 342 23.02 -48.76 10.83
N PRO A 343 23.52 -49.94 11.20
CA PRO A 343 23.72 -50.29 12.61
C PRO A 343 24.77 -49.39 13.26
N GLN A 344 24.82 -49.35 14.58
CA GLN A 344 25.85 -48.56 15.27
C GLN A 344 27.22 -49.25 15.14
N PRO A 345 28.28 -48.56 14.67
CA PRO A 345 29.60 -49.18 14.47
C PRO A 345 30.29 -49.53 15.80
N THR A 346 30.15 -48.71 16.83
CA THR A 346 30.63 -48.96 18.19
C THR A 346 29.72 -48.35 19.24
N LEU A 347 29.67 -48.96 20.43
CA LEU A 347 28.95 -48.42 21.59
C LEU A 347 29.61 -47.12 22.11
N GLU A 348 30.94 -47.05 22.08
CA GLU A 348 31.72 -45.89 22.51
C GLU A 348 31.85 -44.83 21.42
N ARG A 349 30.99 -43.81 21.45
CA ARG A 349 30.91 -42.75 20.43
C ARG A 349 32.17 -41.89 20.30
N THR A 350 32.97 -41.77 21.36
CA THR A 350 34.20 -40.96 21.34
C THR A 350 35.33 -41.64 20.58
N ARG A 351 35.29 -42.98 20.44
CA ARG A 351 36.33 -43.78 19.79
C ARG A 351 36.09 -44.05 18.30
N LEU A 352 35.11 -43.39 17.67
CA LEU A 352 34.77 -43.63 16.26
C LEU A 352 35.99 -43.46 15.33
N CYS A 353 36.86 -42.49 15.60
CA CYS A 353 38.05 -42.26 14.79
C CYS A 353 39.23 -43.19 15.08
N GLU A 354 39.18 -43.96 16.18
CA GLU A 354 40.18 -44.99 16.50
C GLU A 354 39.96 -46.26 15.67
N LEU A 355 38.80 -46.39 15.02
CA LEU A 355 38.42 -47.49 14.13
C LEU A 355 39.03 -47.33 12.72
N ALA A 356 40.35 -47.20 12.65
CA ALA A 356 41.06 -46.84 11.43
C ALA A 356 40.90 -47.86 10.29
N ALA A 357 40.76 -49.15 10.59
CA ALA A 357 40.65 -50.19 9.56
C ALA A 357 39.21 -50.69 9.36
N ALA A 358 38.79 -50.91 8.11
CA ALA A 358 37.53 -51.60 7.77
C ALA A 358 37.39 -52.97 8.48
N ARG A 359 38.51 -53.61 8.86
CA ARG A 359 38.57 -54.86 9.64
C ARG A 359 38.09 -54.73 11.10
N GLN A 360 38.03 -53.51 11.65
CA GLN A 360 37.55 -53.26 13.02
C GLN A 360 36.07 -52.88 13.07
N LEU A 361 35.45 -52.65 11.90
CA LEU A 361 34.02 -52.37 11.81
C LEU A 361 33.24 -53.70 11.79
N PRO A 362 32.06 -53.77 12.45
CA PRO A 362 31.19 -54.92 12.34
C PRO A 362 30.84 -55.21 10.88
N SER A 363 30.80 -56.48 10.46
CA SER A 363 30.47 -56.88 9.09
C SER A 363 29.13 -56.31 8.63
N ALA A 364 28.12 -56.35 9.49
CA ALA A 364 26.80 -55.76 9.23
C ALA A 364 26.86 -54.26 8.93
N TYR A 365 27.78 -53.51 9.54
CA TYR A 365 27.98 -52.09 9.23
C TYR A 365 28.60 -51.92 7.84
N VAL A 366 29.63 -52.71 7.53
CA VAL A 366 30.32 -52.69 6.22
C VAL A 366 29.36 -53.08 5.09
N ASP A 367 28.49 -54.07 5.29
CA ASP A 367 27.49 -54.50 4.31
C ASP A 367 26.51 -53.37 3.99
N ARG A 368 26.04 -52.63 5.02
CA ARG A 368 25.15 -51.47 4.84
C ARG A 368 25.85 -50.27 4.18
N LEU A 369 27.15 -50.07 4.43
CA LEU A 369 27.95 -49.10 3.67
C LEU A 369 28.06 -49.50 2.20
N GLY A 370 28.26 -50.79 1.90
CA GLY A 370 28.26 -51.32 0.55
C GLY A 370 26.93 -51.09 -0.19
N GLN A 371 25.80 -51.32 0.49
CA GLN A 371 24.47 -50.99 -0.03
C GLN A 371 24.30 -49.49 -0.31
N THR A 372 24.80 -48.64 0.59
CA THR A 372 24.77 -47.18 0.42
C THR A 372 25.59 -46.74 -0.79
N LEU A 373 26.80 -47.27 -0.96
CA LEU A 373 27.63 -47.02 -2.14
C LEU A 373 26.95 -47.49 -3.43
N ALA A 374 26.38 -48.70 -3.44
CA ALA A 374 25.67 -49.23 -4.59
C ALA A 374 24.49 -48.35 -5.00
N TYR A 375 23.70 -47.86 -4.01
CA TYR A 375 22.61 -46.92 -4.26
C TYR A 375 23.12 -45.62 -4.87
N ILE A 376 24.17 -45.02 -4.31
CA ILE A 376 24.76 -43.78 -4.83
C ILE A 376 25.23 -43.96 -6.27
N HIS A 377 25.98 -45.02 -6.58
CA HIS A 377 26.47 -45.26 -7.94
C HIS A 377 25.34 -45.52 -8.95
N THR A 378 24.23 -46.11 -8.51
CA THR A 378 23.06 -46.39 -9.36
C THR A 378 22.25 -45.13 -9.65
N HIS A 379 22.10 -44.24 -8.66
CA HIS A 379 21.16 -43.12 -8.72
C HIS A 379 21.81 -41.74 -8.91
N ALA A 380 23.13 -41.61 -8.76
CA ALA A 380 23.86 -40.35 -8.96
C ALA A 380 23.98 -39.98 -10.43
N THR A 381 22.88 -39.47 -10.98
CA THR A 381 22.82 -38.96 -12.34
C THR A 381 23.36 -37.52 -12.42
N PRO A 382 24.20 -37.19 -13.41
CA PRO A 382 24.74 -35.84 -13.54
C PRO A 382 23.61 -34.86 -13.87
N ARG A 383 23.55 -33.75 -13.11
CA ARG A 383 22.49 -32.77 -13.30
C ARG A 383 22.79 -31.84 -14.48
N ARG A 384 21.78 -31.62 -15.32
CA ARG A 384 21.86 -30.76 -16.50
C ARG A 384 21.48 -29.32 -16.14
N PHE A 385 22.42 -28.57 -15.57
CA PHE A 385 22.28 -27.13 -15.29
C PHE A 385 22.59 -26.26 -16.53
N GLY A 386 22.11 -26.65 -17.71
CA GLY A 386 22.57 -26.11 -18.99
C GLY A 386 23.71 -26.94 -19.59
N ALA A 387 24.90 -26.36 -19.79
CA ALA A 387 26.06 -27.07 -20.32
C ALA A 387 26.54 -28.18 -19.37
N ALA A 388 26.97 -29.33 -19.90
CA ALA A 388 27.48 -30.43 -19.09
C ALA A 388 28.92 -30.13 -18.62
N GLY A 389 29.13 -30.06 -17.30
CA GLY A 389 30.48 -29.83 -16.75
C GLY A 389 30.50 -29.22 -15.35
N GLY A 390 31.66 -29.27 -14.69
CA GLY A 390 31.86 -28.63 -13.41
C GLY A 390 31.76 -27.10 -13.44
N GLY A 391 32.07 -26.47 -14.59
CA GLY A 391 31.87 -25.03 -14.79
C GLY A 391 30.42 -24.58 -14.67
N ALA A 392 29.49 -25.28 -15.31
CA ALA A 392 28.06 -24.95 -15.24
C ALA A 392 27.49 -25.19 -13.83
N LEU A 393 27.98 -26.23 -13.14
CA LEU A 393 27.65 -26.50 -11.74
C LEU A 393 28.13 -25.39 -10.80
N ALA A 394 29.35 -24.88 -11.01
CA ALA A 394 29.88 -23.76 -10.25
C ALA A 394 29.05 -22.48 -10.47
N ASP A 395 28.72 -22.16 -11.72
CA ASP A 395 27.89 -20.99 -12.04
C ASP A 395 26.46 -21.14 -11.47
N PHE A 396 25.94 -22.36 -11.43
CA PHE A 396 24.67 -22.65 -10.78
C PHE A 396 24.76 -22.47 -9.26
N ALA A 397 25.81 -22.97 -8.61
CA ALA A 397 26.02 -22.80 -7.17
C ALA A 397 26.11 -21.31 -6.79
N GLU A 398 26.81 -20.49 -7.60
CA GLU A 398 26.86 -19.03 -7.45
C GLU A 398 25.47 -18.38 -7.52
N ARG A 399 24.69 -18.70 -8.56
CA ARG A 399 23.32 -18.17 -8.70
C ARG A 399 22.39 -18.65 -7.59
N ALA A 400 22.46 -19.93 -7.22
CA ALA A 400 21.63 -20.52 -6.18
C ALA A 400 21.88 -19.86 -4.82
N LEU A 401 23.15 -19.69 -4.43
CA LEU A 401 23.48 -19.08 -3.16
C LEU A 401 23.17 -17.58 -3.14
N SER A 402 23.40 -16.87 -4.24
CA SER A 402 23.00 -15.46 -4.37
C SER A 402 21.49 -15.28 -4.23
N ALA A 403 20.69 -16.15 -4.86
CA ALA A 403 19.23 -16.10 -4.77
C ALA A 403 18.74 -16.41 -3.36
N LEU A 404 19.32 -17.45 -2.73
CA LEU A 404 19.04 -17.80 -1.34
C LEU A 404 19.31 -16.59 -0.42
N ASN A 405 20.53 -16.05 -0.43
CA ASN A 405 20.95 -14.96 0.45
C ASN A 405 20.18 -13.65 0.27
N ALA A 406 19.67 -13.36 -0.93
CA ALA A 406 18.91 -12.15 -1.22
C ALA A 406 17.51 -12.13 -0.57
N GLN A 407 16.99 -13.29 -0.14
CA GLN A 407 15.63 -13.40 0.39
C GLN A 407 15.57 -13.53 1.91
N GLU A 408 14.51 -12.95 2.46
CA GLU A 408 14.01 -13.21 3.80
C GLU A 408 13.25 -14.54 3.79
N ILE A 409 13.87 -15.59 4.33
CA ILE A 409 13.22 -16.90 4.50
C ILE A 409 12.42 -16.85 5.80
N PRO A 410 11.10 -17.07 5.79
CA PRO A 410 10.31 -17.14 7.02
C PRO A 410 10.70 -18.39 7.83
N SER A 411 11.35 -18.22 8.98
CA SER A 411 11.76 -19.35 9.84
C SER A 411 10.63 -19.90 10.70
N VAL A 412 10.73 -21.14 11.21
CA VAL A 412 9.74 -21.78 12.11
C VAL A 412 9.55 -21.03 13.46
N ALA A 413 10.48 -20.15 13.88
CA ALA A 413 10.24 -19.20 14.98
C ALA A 413 9.08 -18.20 14.67
N SER A 414 8.65 -18.16 13.41
CA SER A 414 7.49 -17.46 12.87
C SER A 414 6.15 -18.04 13.30
N VAL A 415 6.04 -19.28 13.80
CA VAL A 415 4.71 -19.86 14.07
C VAL A 415 4.00 -19.09 15.19
N VAL A 416 4.68 -18.87 16.32
CA VAL A 416 4.14 -18.04 17.42
C VAL A 416 3.94 -16.59 16.98
N ALA A 417 4.87 -16.04 16.19
CA ALA A 417 4.75 -14.68 15.65
C ALA A 417 3.55 -14.53 14.70
N THR A 418 3.28 -15.54 13.86
CA THR A 418 2.16 -15.55 12.91
C THR A 418 0.83 -15.69 13.64
N PHE A 419 0.75 -16.58 14.64
CA PHE A 419 -0.44 -16.70 15.48
C PHE A 419 -0.73 -15.41 16.23
N ASN A 420 0.31 -14.78 16.81
CA ASN A 420 0.16 -13.50 17.49
C ASN A 420 -0.22 -12.37 16.53
N ALA A 421 0.34 -12.32 15.31
CA ALA A 421 -0.01 -11.32 14.30
C ALA A 421 -1.48 -11.45 13.84
N GLN A 422 -1.95 -12.67 13.60
CA GLN A 422 -3.36 -12.93 13.26
C GLN A 422 -4.31 -12.54 14.41
N LEU A 423 -3.90 -12.81 15.66
CA LEU A 423 -4.65 -12.41 16.85
C LEU A 423 -4.72 -10.88 16.98
N VAL A 424 -3.60 -10.17 16.85
CA VAL A 424 -3.55 -8.70 16.86
C VAL A 424 -4.49 -8.13 15.81
N ALA A 425 -4.43 -8.62 14.57
CA ALA A 425 -5.28 -8.15 13.48
C ALA A 425 -6.79 -8.37 13.78
N ARG A 426 -7.14 -9.48 14.45
CA ARG A 426 -8.53 -9.78 14.84
C ARG A 426 -9.01 -8.85 15.95
N VAL A 427 -8.20 -8.66 17.00
CA VAL A 427 -8.52 -7.80 18.15
C VAL A 427 -8.61 -6.34 17.72
N ALA A 428 -7.68 -5.86 16.89
CA ALA A 428 -7.70 -4.50 16.34
C ALA A 428 -8.97 -4.23 15.50
N ARG A 429 -9.40 -5.20 14.69
CA ARG A 429 -10.66 -5.11 13.93
C ARG A 429 -11.88 -5.02 14.84
N ALA A 430 -11.93 -5.81 15.91
CA ALA A 430 -13.01 -5.74 16.90
C ALA A 430 -13.06 -4.38 17.62
N HIS A 431 -11.90 -3.83 17.99
CA HIS A 431 -11.78 -2.49 18.58
C HIS A 431 -12.29 -1.40 17.61
N ALA A 432 -11.86 -1.43 16.35
CA ALA A 432 -12.31 -0.49 15.33
C ALA A 432 -13.83 -0.58 15.09
N ALA A 433 -14.39 -1.80 15.09
CA ALA A 433 -15.84 -2.01 14.97
C ALA A 433 -16.61 -1.43 16.17
N ALA A 434 -16.11 -1.61 17.40
CA ALA A 434 -16.72 -1.04 18.59
C ALA A 434 -16.70 0.50 18.56
N LEU A 435 -15.58 1.12 18.14
CA LEU A 435 -15.50 2.57 17.94
C LEU A 435 -16.48 3.08 16.88
N ALA A 436 -16.72 2.31 15.82
CA ALA A 436 -17.64 2.67 14.75
C ALA A 436 -19.11 2.70 15.20
N GLN A 437 -19.48 1.95 16.25
CA GLN A 437 -20.85 1.91 16.80
C GLN A 437 -21.21 3.12 17.67
N LEU A 438 -20.24 3.93 18.09
CA LEU A 438 -20.49 5.13 18.90
C LEU A 438 -21.36 6.14 18.13
N ALA A 439 -22.47 6.60 18.68
CA ALA A 439 -23.29 7.62 18.03
C ALA A 439 -22.55 8.98 18.03
N LEU A 440 -22.36 9.59 16.85
CA LEU A 440 -21.73 10.90 16.68
C LEU A 440 -22.80 11.99 16.49
N PRO A 441 -22.56 13.25 16.89
CA PRO A 441 -21.32 13.79 17.46
C PRO A 441 -21.19 13.65 18.99
N LEU A 442 -19.96 13.49 19.46
CA LEU A 442 -19.58 13.41 20.88
C LEU A 442 -18.59 14.52 21.25
N SER A 443 -18.48 14.85 22.54
CA SER A 443 -17.37 15.67 23.05
C SER A 443 -16.05 14.94 22.90
N ASP A 444 -14.96 15.69 22.76
CA ASP A 444 -13.62 15.11 22.62
C ASP A 444 -13.23 14.28 23.85
N ASP A 445 -13.64 14.70 25.06
CA ASP A 445 -13.40 13.94 26.29
C ASP A 445 -14.17 12.62 26.30
N ALA A 446 -15.47 12.63 25.97
CA ALA A 446 -16.27 11.42 25.92
C ALA A 446 -15.76 10.43 24.86
N LEU A 447 -15.26 10.93 23.72
CA LEU A 447 -14.68 10.09 22.67
C LEU A 447 -13.33 9.49 23.11
N ARG A 448 -12.48 10.27 23.81
CA ARG A 448 -11.22 9.78 24.41
C ARG A 448 -11.49 8.72 25.47
N ASP A 449 -12.39 8.98 26.40
CA ASP A 449 -12.73 8.03 27.48
C ASP A 449 -13.27 6.71 26.94
N ALA A 450 -14.12 6.78 25.91
CA ALA A 450 -14.64 5.59 25.22
C ALA A 450 -13.52 4.81 24.51
N HIS A 451 -12.59 5.50 23.84
CA HIS A 451 -11.43 4.88 23.21
C HIS A 451 -10.55 4.15 24.23
N ASP A 452 -10.21 4.82 25.32
CA ASP A 452 -9.34 4.26 26.37
C ASP A 452 -9.98 3.05 27.04
N ALA A 453 -11.31 3.07 27.27
CA ALA A 453 -12.04 1.92 27.79
C ALA A 453 -11.98 0.71 26.83
N LEU A 454 -12.24 0.93 25.54
CA LEU A 454 -12.19 -0.11 24.52
C LEU A 454 -10.77 -0.66 24.32
N LEU A 455 -9.75 0.21 24.37
CA LEU A 455 -8.35 -0.18 24.23
C LEU A 455 -7.89 -1.04 25.43
N ARG A 456 -8.31 -0.71 26.66
CA ARG A 456 -8.04 -1.54 27.83
C ARG A 456 -8.61 -2.96 27.69
N ASP A 457 -9.84 -3.08 27.20
CA ASP A 457 -10.50 -4.36 26.94
C ASP A 457 -9.81 -5.14 25.80
N ALA A 458 -9.41 -4.46 24.73
CA ALA A 458 -8.63 -5.04 23.64
C ALA A 458 -7.28 -5.60 24.12
N ARG A 459 -6.54 -4.85 24.94
CA ARG A 459 -5.27 -5.30 25.54
C ARG A 459 -5.46 -6.50 26.45
N ALA A 460 -6.51 -6.51 27.29
CA ALA A 460 -6.82 -7.65 28.16
C ALA A 460 -7.10 -8.92 27.35
N ARG A 461 -7.89 -8.83 26.26
CA ARG A 461 -8.13 -9.96 25.35
C ARG A 461 -6.88 -10.45 24.65
N LEU A 462 -6.02 -9.52 24.20
CA LEU A 462 -4.75 -9.88 23.57
C LEU A 462 -3.87 -10.64 24.55
N LEU A 463 -3.68 -10.13 25.77
CA LEU A 463 -2.86 -10.76 26.81
C LEU A 463 -3.37 -12.16 27.18
N ALA A 464 -4.69 -12.34 27.27
CA ALA A 464 -5.30 -13.64 27.61
C ALA A 464 -5.11 -14.71 26.53
N GLN A 465 -4.93 -14.31 25.26
CA GLN A 465 -4.87 -15.23 24.11
C GLN A 465 -3.48 -15.30 23.45
N SER A 466 -2.58 -14.36 23.78
CA SER A 466 -1.23 -14.30 23.21
C SER A 466 -0.32 -15.36 23.79
N PHE A 467 0.54 -15.94 22.96
CA PHE A 467 1.59 -16.85 23.38
C PHE A 467 2.94 -16.13 23.42
N GLY A 468 3.73 -16.32 24.49
CA GLY A 468 5.14 -15.91 24.51
C GLY A 468 5.46 -14.44 24.89
N GLY A 469 4.52 -13.70 25.48
CA GLY A 469 4.78 -12.39 26.10
C GLY A 469 4.42 -11.15 25.25
N ASN A 470 4.68 -9.96 25.81
CA ASN A 470 4.08 -8.67 25.41
C ASN A 470 4.55 -8.07 24.06
N GLN A 471 5.23 -8.80 23.18
CA GLN A 471 5.81 -8.24 21.95
C GLN A 471 4.75 -7.70 20.96
N SER A 472 3.51 -8.17 21.05
CA SER A 472 2.39 -7.79 20.17
C SER A 472 1.57 -6.58 20.66
N ALA A 473 1.82 -6.07 21.87
CA ALA A 473 1.03 -4.98 22.44
C ALA A 473 1.27 -3.63 21.72
N ALA A 474 2.52 -3.35 21.35
CA ALA A 474 2.87 -2.11 20.65
C ALA A 474 2.24 -2.05 19.24
N GLU A 475 2.12 -3.18 18.56
CA GLU A 475 1.48 -3.28 17.25
C GLU A 475 -0.03 -3.05 17.35
N LEU A 476 -0.69 -3.65 18.34
CA LEU A 476 -2.11 -3.38 18.62
C LEU A 476 -2.35 -1.90 18.92
N ASP A 477 -1.49 -1.28 19.73
CA ASP A 477 -1.60 0.13 20.07
C ASP A 477 -1.51 1.00 18.81
N ALA A 478 -0.54 0.76 17.93
CA ALA A 478 -0.40 1.52 16.68
C ALA A 478 -1.67 1.45 15.81
N LEU A 479 -2.25 0.25 15.64
CA LEU A 479 -3.49 0.05 14.89
C LEU A 479 -4.69 0.73 15.57
N ALA A 480 -4.78 0.66 16.89
CA ALA A 480 -5.84 1.29 17.66
C ALA A 480 -5.80 2.82 17.58
N HIS A 481 -4.60 3.42 17.60
CA HIS A 481 -4.41 4.87 17.42
C HIS A 481 -4.83 5.30 16.00
N GLY A 482 -4.51 4.51 14.97
CA GLY A 482 -4.97 4.76 13.60
C GLY A 482 -6.50 4.77 13.48
N ALA A 483 -7.17 3.78 14.09
CA ALA A 483 -8.63 3.71 14.12
C ALA A 483 -9.26 4.88 14.89
N PHE A 484 -8.64 5.30 16.01
CA PHE A 484 -9.10 6.44 16.80
C PHE A 484 -8.99 7.75 16.04
N ALA A 485 -7.86 7.99 15.34
CA ALA A 485 -7.67 9.19 14.52
C ALA A 485 -8.76 9.29 13.45
N ALA A 486 -9.02 8.21 12.71
CA ALA A 486 -10.10 8.16 11.72
C ALA A 486 -11.48 8.44 12.33
N ARG A 487 -11.76 7.91 13.53
CA ARG A 487 -13.04 8.15 14.22
C ARG A 487 -13.18 9.59 14.71
N ARG A 488 -12.10 10.19 15.20
CA ARG A 488 -12.05 11.60 15.60
C ARG A 488 -12.34 12.53 14.43
N ASP A 489 -11.77 12.26 13.25
CA ASP A 489 -12.01 13.07 12.06
C ASP A 489 -13.48 12.95 11.58
N ALA A 490 -14.08 11.76 11.70
CA ALA A 490 -15.50 11.57 11.47
C ALA A 490 -16.38 12.32 12.49
N ASN A 491 -15.99 12.34 13.77
CA ASN A 491 -16.66 13.09 14.83
C ASN A 491 -16.63 14.60 14.55
N PHE A 492 -15.47 15.12 14.16
CA PHE A 492 -15.30 16.52 13.79
C PHE A 492 -16.24 16.92 12.64
N LYS A 493 -16.29 16.12 11.57
CA LYS A 493 -17.20 16.35 10.44
C LYS A 493 -18.67 16.31 10.87
N ALA A 494 -19.07 15.33 11.67
CA ALA A 494 -20.45 15.21 12.17
C ALA A 494 -20.84 16.40 13.06
N SER A 495 -19.94 16.84 13.94
CA SER A 495 -20.12 18.01 14.80
C SER A 495 -20.32 19.28 13.97
N HIS A 496 -19.46 19.51 12.97
CA HIS A 496 -19.61 20.65 12.05
C HIS A 496 -20.96 20.66 11.33
N VAL A 497 -21.41 19.53 10.80
CA VAL A 497 -22.70 19.44 10.08
C VAL A 497 -23.87 19.74 11.03
N ALA A 498 -23.87 19.17 12.23
CA ALA A 498 -24.92 19.40 13.23
C ALA A 498 -24.98 20.87 13.67
N CYS A 499 -23.84 21.47 13.96
CA CYS A 499 -23.75 22.87 14.39
C CYS A 499 -24.06 23.86 13.26
N ALA A 500 -23.58 23.60 12.04
CA ALA A 500 -23.92 24.41 10.86
C ALA A 500 -25.43 24.39 10.56
N ALA A 501 -26.09 23.24 10.72
CA ALA A 501 -27.54 23.13 10.56
C ALA A 501 -28.30 23.92 11.63
N GLY A 502 -27.80 23.96 12.86
CA GLY A 502 -28.33 24.84 13.92
C GLY A 502 -28.17 26.31 13.58
N TRP A 503 -26.96 26.71 13.16
CA TRP A 503 -26.66 28.07 12.75
C TRP A 503 -27.53 28.56 11.59
N ALA A 504 -27.73 27.72 10.56
CA ALA A 504 -28.57 28.03 9.41
C ALA A 504 -30.04 28.31 9.79
N ARG A 505 -30.52 27.79 10.93
CA ARG A 505 -31.85 28.13 11.48
C ARG A 505 -31.84 29.41 12.30
N CYS A 506 -30.73 29.74 12.99
CA CYS A 506 -30.61 30.96 13.79
C CYS A 506 -30.39 32.22 12.94
N GLU A 507 -29.49 32.16 11.94
CA GLU A 507 -29.12 33.31 11.10
C GLU A 507 -30.31 34.09 10.51
N PRO A 508 -31.34 33.45 9.91
CA PRO A 508 -32.51 34.17 9.41
C PRO A 508 -33.32 34.85 10.53
N LEU A 509 -33.37 34.29 11.75
CA LEU A 509 -34.05 34.93 12.89
C LEU A 509 -33.38 36.25 13.29
N LEU A 510 -32.04 36.28 13.27
CA LEU A 510 -31.26 37.51 13.49
C LEU A 510 -31.48 38.53 12.35
N GLY A 511 -31.66 38.05 11.12
CA GLY A 511 -32.04 38.88 9.97
C GLY A 511 -33.40 39.57 10.18
N VAL A 512 -34.41 38.83 10.65
CA VAL A 512 -35.74 39.37 10.97
C VAL A 512 -35.66 40.46 12.03
N LEU A 513 -34.84 40.27 13.07
CA LEU A 513 -34.63 41.29 14.11
C LEU A 513 -34.06 42.60 13.55
N ARG A 514 -33.08 42.51 12.65
CA ARG A 514 -32.45 43.70 12.04
C ARG A 514 -33.39 44.44 11.08
N ALA A 515 -34.26 43.71 10.38
CA ALA A 515 -35.19 44.28 9.40
C ALA A 515 -36.46 44.89 10.02
N ALA A 516 -36.72 44.67 11.32
CA ALA A 516 -37.93 45.14 11.98
C ALA A 516 -38.09 46.67 11.95
N LEU A 517 -39.27 47.14 11.51
CA LEU A 517 -39.61 48.57 11.49
C LEU A 517 -40.07 49.04 12.86
N LEU A 518 -40.84 48.21 13.57
CA LEU A 518 -41.33 48.50 14.91
C LEU A 518 -40.36 47.95 15.99
N PRO A 519 -39.84 48.81 16.89
CA PRO A 519 -38.94 48.36 17.95
C PRO A 519 -39.72 47.62 19.05
N SER A 520 -39.27 46.42 19.45
CA SER A 520 -39.87 45.69 20.58
C SER A 520 -38.85 44.80 21.29
N ARG A 521 -38.76 44.94 22.63
CA ARG A 521 -37.84 44.13 23.46
C ARG A 521 -38.28 42.67 23.57
N ARG A 522 -39.60 42.44 23.63
CA ARG A 522 -40.18 41.08 23.65
C ARG A 522 -39.85 40.25 22.42
N ARG A 523 -39.82 40.87 21.23
CA ARG A 523 -39.43 40.20 19.98
C ARG A 523 -37.96 39.82 20.00
N LEU A 524 -37.10 40.71 20.52
CA LEU A 524 -35.68 40.45 20.70
C LEU A 524 -35.45 39.23 21.60
N ASP A 525 -36.06 39.21 22.79
CA ASP A 525 -35.87 38.12 23.75
C ASP A 525 -36.41 36.78 23.22
N ASP A 526 -37.59 36.76 22.56
CA ASP A 526 -38.17 35.54 21.99
C ASP A 526 -37.33 34.98 20.82
N LEU A 527 -36.92 35.84 19.87
CA LEU A 527 -36.14 35.39 18.71
C LEU A 527 -34.71 34.95 19.10
N LEU A 528 -34.08 35.62 20.06
CA LEU A 528 -32.81 35.15 20.63
C LEU A 528 -32.98 33.84 21.39
N GLY A 529 -34.07 33.66 22.14
CA GLY A 529 -34.41 32.39 22.78
C GLY A 529 -34.56 31.24 21.78
N ARG A 530 -35.26 31.46 20.66
CA ARG A 530 -35.40 30.49 19.57
C ARG A 530 -34.08 30.19 18.86
N CYS A 531 -33.25 31.20 18.65
CA CYS A 531 -31.90 31.00 18.11
C CYS A 531 -31.07 30.11 19.05
N ASN A 532 -31.04 30.41 20.35
CA ASN A 532 -30.30 29.61 21.33
C ASN A 532 -30.81 28.15 21.38
N ALA A 533 -32.14 27.97 21.36
CA ALA A 533 -32.75 26.64 21.29
C ALA A 533 -32.37 25.87 20.01
N SER A 534 -32.22 26.56 18.87
CA SER A 534 -31.82 25.94 17.60
C SER A 534 -30.38 25.39 17.60
N LEU A 535 -29.54 25.91 18.50
CA LEU A 535 -28.15 25.52 18.72
C LEU A 535 -27.99 24.48 19.84
N ALA A 536 -29.05 24.13 20.57
CA ALA A 536 -28.99 23.14 21.65
C ALA A 536 -28.54 21.74 21.18
N SER A 537 -28.74 21.41 19.90
CA SER A 537 -28.29 20.15 19.29
C SER A 537 -26.82 20.15 18.85
N CYS A 538 -26.11 21.27 19.01
CA CYS A 538 -24.71 21.41 18.63
C CYS A 538 -23.82 20.84 19.74
N ALA A 539 -23.17 19.72 19.44
CA ALA A 539 -22.27 19.02 20.36
C ALA A 539 -20.96 18.64 19.64
N GLY A 540 -19.89 18.52 20.42
CA GLY A 540 -18.56 18.11 19.93
C GLY A 540 -17.58 19.27 19.71
N PRO A 541 -16.45 19.01 19.03
CA PRO A 541 -15.33 19.95 18.95
C PRO A 541 -15.65 21.25 18.22
N ALA A 542 -16.60 21.24 17.27
CA ALA A 542 -17.03 22.45 16.57
C ALA A 542 -17.99 23.32 17.40
N ALA A 543 -18.50 22.81 18.53
CA ALA A 543 -19.56 23.50 19.26
C ALA A 543 -19.11 24.82 19.87
N THR A 544 -17.88 24.88 20.37
CA THR A 544 -17.31 26.10 20.97
C THR A 544 -17.26 27.24 19.96
N GLU A 545 -16.80 26.97 18.73
CA GLU A 545 -16.71 27.97 17.65
C GLU A 545 -18.10 28.51 17.26
N TYR A 546 -19.08 27.63 17.03
CA TYR A 546 -20.43 28.04 16.65
C TYR A 546 -21.19 28.74 17.78
N MET A 547 -20.99 28.32 19.04
CA MET A 547 -21.58 28.99 20.20
C MET A 547 -21.00 30.39 20.40
N GLN A 548 -19.69 30.57 20.22
CA GLN A 548 -19.06 31.90 20.26
C GLN A 548 -19.58 32.80 19.14
N ARG A 549 -19.61 32.29 17.90
CA ARG A 549 -20.18 33.03 16.76
C ARG A 549 -21.63 33.45 17.01
N ALA A 550 -22.42 32.59 17.63
CA ALA A 550 -23.81 32.90 17.96
C ALA A 550 -23.94 33.93 19.08
N ALA A 551 -23.10 33.85 20.12
CA ALA A 551 -23.05 34.85 21.17
C ALA A 551 -22.68 36.23 20.61
N ASP A 552 -21.63 36.32 19.80
CA ASP A 552 -21.20 37.57 19.16
C ASP A 552 -22.29 38.18 18.27
N ALA A 553 -22.96 37.34 17.49
CA ALA A 553 -24.06 37.77 16.62
C ALA A 553 -25.30 38.23 17.41
N ALA A 554 -25.64 37.52 18.49
CA ALA A 554 -26.71 37.89 19.41
C ALA A 554 -26.42 39.22 20.11
N ASP A 555 -25.19 39.40 20.59
CA ASP A 555 -24.74 40.64 21.24
C ASP A 555 -24.73 41.82 20.27
N SER A 556 -24.27 41.60 19.03
CA SER A 556 -24.37 42.61 17.98
C SER A 556 -25.82 42.99 17.70
N ALA A 557 -26.70 42.01 17.50
CA ALA A 557 -28.11 42.27 17.24
C ALA A 557 -28.79 43.02 18.41
N ARG A 558 -28.44 42.67 19.66
CA ARG A 558 -28.93 43.34 20.86
C ARG A 558 -28.49 44.80 20.90
N ARG A 559 -27.23 45.10 20.62
CA ARG A 559 -26.71 46.48 20.55
C ARG A 559 -27.40 47.28 19.45
N ASP A 560 -27.55 46.70 18.26
CA ASP A 560 -28.18 47.38 17.12
C ASP A 560 -29.65 47.73 17.40
N VAL A 561 -30.42 46.76 17.94
CA VAL A 561 -31.85 46.94 18.23
C VAL A 561 -32.06 47.94 19.38
N LEU A 562 -31.29 47.82 20.47
CA LEU A 562 -31.42 48.73 21.62
C LEU A 562 -30.91 50.13 21.31
N GLY A 563 -29.84 50.26 20.53
CA GLY A 563 -29.30 51.57 20.11
C GLY A 563 -30.27 52.36 19.21
N GLN A 564 -31.03 51.67 18.37
CA GLN A 564 -32.04 52.29 17.50
C GLN A 564 -33.43 52.39 18.16
N PHE A 565 -33.62 51.83 19.36
CA PHE A 565 -34.94 51.68 19.98
C PHE A 565 -35.65 53.02 20.17
N ASP A 566 -34.98 53.99 20.79
CA ASP A 566 -35.57 55.28 21.10
C ASP A 566 -35.84 56.12 19.84
N GLN A 567 -34.94 56.05 18.85
CA GLN A 567 -35.10 56.73 17.57
C GLN A 567 -36.25 56.15 16.74
N LYS A 568 -36.38 54.82 16.69
CA LYS A 568 -37.50 54.16 16.00
C LYS A 568 -38.83 54.40 16.74
N LEU A 569 -38.83 54.33 18.07
CA LEU A 569 -40.03 54.56 18.88
C LEU A 569 -40.56 55.99 18.70
N SER A 570 -39.66 56.98 18.75
CA SER A 570 -40.04 58.38 18.48
C SER A 570 -40.60 58.57 17.06
N SER A 571 -39.96 57.96 16.05
CA SER A 571 -40.48 57.97 14.67
C SER A 571 -41.90 57.37 14.58
N VAL A 572 -42.14 56.23 15.25
CA VAL A 572 -43.47 55.59 15.30
C VAL A 572 -44.51 56.49 15.99
N CYS A 573 -44.16 57.15 17.09
CA CYS A 573 -45.04 58.10 17.78
C CYS A 573 -45.40 59.30 16.87
N ILE A 574 -44.43 59.82 16.11
CA ILE A 574 -44.65 60.91 15.15
C ILE A 574 -45.59 60.46 14.01
N PHE A 575 -45.35 59.28 13.43
CA PHE A 575 -46.24 58.73 12.40
C PHE A 575 -47.66 58.50 12.93
N ALA A 576 -47.80 58.01 14.18
CA ALA A 576 -49.10 57.83 14.82
C ALA A 576 -49.82 59.18 15.05
N ALA A 577 -49.11 60.22 15.49
CA ALA A 577 -49.67 61.56 15.67
C ALA A 577 -50.13 62.16 14.32
N LEU A 578 -49.33 62.01 13.26
CA LEU A 578 -49.71 62.45 11.91
C LEU A 578 -50.93 61.68 11.37
N ALA A 579 -50.96 60.35 11.57
CA ALA A 579 -52.09 59.52 11.19
C ALA A 579 -53.36 59.91 11.96
N LEU A 580 -53.24 60.28 13.24
CA LEU A 580 -54.35 60.80 14.04
C LEU A 580 -54.88 62.13 13.48
N VAL A 581 -54.00 63.07 13.09
CA VAL A 581 -54.41 64.33 12.44
C VAL A 581 -55.18 64.07 11.15
N ILE A 582 -54.61 63.25 10.26
CA ILE A 582 -55.22 62.92 8.97
C ILE A 582 -56.55 62.19 9.18
N GLY A 583 -56.59 61.19 10.06
CA GLY A 583 -57.79 60.41 10.37
C GLY A 583 -58.88 61.27 11.01
N ALA A 584 -58.53 62.12 11.97
CA ALA A 584 -59.46 63.03 12.63
C ALA A 584 -60.09 64.01 11.64
N ARG A 585 -59.29 64.56 10.71
CA ARG A 585 -59.75 65.51 9.69
C ARG A 585 -60.61 64.87 8.60
N PHE A 586 -60.16 63.74 8.05
CA PHE A 586 -60.76 63.17 6.84
C PHE A 586 -61.73 62.01 7.10
N ALA A 587 -61.52 61.22 8.16
CA ALA A 587 -62.36 60.08 8.49
C ALA A 587 -63.41 60.43 9.56
N LEU A 588 -63.00 60.98 10.70
CA LEU A 588 -63.86 61.21 11.86
C LEU A 588 -64.50 62.61 11.90
N ARG A 589 -63.95 63.58 11.16
CA ARG A 589 -64.34 65.01 11.17
C ARG A 589 -64.43 65.61 12.58
N SER A 590 -63.49 65.27 13.45
CA SER A 590 -63.45 65.74 14.84
C SER A 590 -62.33 66.75 15.04
N ALA A 591 -62.70 68.01 15.30
CA ALA A 591 -61.74 69.08 15.58
C ALA A 591 -60.94 68.85 16.88
N MET A 592 -61.55 68.19 17.88
CA MET A 592 -60.88 67.87 19.14
C MET A 592 -59.76 66.85 18.95
N LEU A 593 -59.99 65.80 18.15
CA LEU A 593 -58.96 64.80 17.86
C LEU A 593 -57.87 65.35 16.93
N GLU A 594 -58.23 66.25 16.00
CA GLU A 594 -57.26 66.96 15.16
C GLU A 594 -56.35 67.85 16.01
N ALA A 595 -56.92 68.64 16.93
CA ALA A 595 -56.15 69.47 17.88
C ALA A 595 -55.25 68.62 18.79
N ALA A 596 -55.74 67.47 19.28
CA ALA A 596 -54.95 66.54 20.07
C ALA A 596 -53.77 65.95 19.29
N GLY A 597 -53.97 65.61 18.01
CA GLY A 597 -52.89 65.13 17.12
C GLY A 597 -51.82 66.19 16.86
N TRP A 598 -52.22 67.46 16.63
CA TRP A 598 -51.28 68.57 16.49
C TRP A 598 -50.52 68.87 17.78
N ALA A 599 -51.19 68.83 18.93
CA ALA A 599 -50.56 68.99 20.23
C ALA A 599 -49.52 67.87 20.49
N ALA A 600 -49.84 66.62 20.17
CA ALA A 600 -48.91 65.50 20.27
C ALA A 600 -47.69 65.67 19.36
N LEU A 601 -47.88 66.13 18.12
CA LEU A 601 -46.77 66.38 17.19
C LEU A 601 -45.85 67.51 17.69
N PHE A 602 -46.43 68.60 18.21
CA PHE A 602 -45.67 69.69 18.81
C PHE A 602 -44.83 69.21 20.02
N LEU A 603 -45.41 68.39 20.89
CA LEU A 603 -44.71 67.82 22.05
C LEU A 603 -43.59 66.84 21.67
N LEU A 604 -43.76 66.08 20.58
CA LEU A 604 -42.76 65.08 20.13
C LEU A 604 -41.60 65.70 19.34
N GLU A 605 -41.83 66.76 18.55
CA GLU A 605 -40.83 67.31 17.62
C GLU A 605 -40.31 68.71 18.00
N VAL A 606 -41.19 69.59 18.47
CA VAL A 606 -40.86 71.01 18.67
C VAL A 606 -40.43 71.29 20.12
N ALA A 607 -41.17 70.77 21.10
CA ALA A 607 -40.88 70.96 22.52
C ALA A 607 -39.46 70.49 22.93
N PRO A 608 -38.94 69.35 22.46
CA PRO A 608 -37.58 68.90 22.81
C PRO A 608 -36.48 69.75 22.15
N ARG A 609 -36.75 70.36 20.99
CA ARG A 609 -35.76 71.18 20.26
C ARG A 609 -35.61 72.58 20.84
N LEU A 610 -36.66 73.08 21.48
CA LEU A 610 -36.69 74.38 22.13
C LEU A 610 -36.29 74.31 23.62
N ASP A 611 -35.92 73.13 24.11
CA ASP A 611 -35.63 72.82 25.52
C ASP A 611 -36.72 73.35 26.49
N LEU A 612 -37.97 73.42 26.01
CA LEU A 612 -39.10 73.99 26.75
C LEU A 612 -39.44 73.20 28.03
N LEU A 613 -38.89 72.00 28.16
CA LEU A 613 -39.05 71.09 29.29
C LEU A 613 -37.82 71.04 30.21
N GLY A 614 -36.77 71.84 29.93
CA GLY A 614 -35.59 72.05 30.77
C GLY A 614 -34.64 70.86 30.92
N GLY A 615 -33.50 70.89 30.24
CA GLY A 615 -32.27 70.18 30.61
C GLY A 615 -31.52 69.52 29.44
N GLY A 616 -30.20 69.70 29.40
CA GLY A 616 -29.32 69.40 28.27
C GLY A 616 -29.28 67.98 27.69
N THR A 617 -28.92 67.99 26.40
CA THR A 617 -28.25 67.02 25.51
C THR A 617 -28.82 65.62 25.23
N ASP A 618 -29.76 65.07 25.99
CA ASP A 618 -30.38 63.78 25.63
C ASP A 618 -31.83 63.94 25.13
N ARG A 619 -31.99 64.02 23.81
CA ARG A 619 -33.27 64.21 23.09
C ARG A 619 -34.37 63.19 23.39
N HIS A 620 -34.06 62.06 24.02
CA HIS A 620 -34.90 60.87 23.97
C HIS A 620 -35.34 60.28 25.32
N SER A 621 -34.73 60.67 26.44
CA SER A 621 -34.97 60.02 27.75
C SER A 621 -36.12 60.61 28.58
N ARG A 622 -36.82 61.66 28.12
CA ARG A 622 -37.76 62.42 28.96
C ARG A 622 -39.24 62.42 28.55
N LEU A 623 -39.59 61.95 27.35
CA LEU A 623 -41.01 61.88 26.93
C LEU A 623 -41.81 60.82 27.73
N LEU A 624 -41.12 59.87 28.36
CA LEU A 624 -41.65 58.93 29.33
C LEU A 624 -40.60 58.81 30.46
N PRO A 625 -40.84 59.33 31.69
CA PRO A 625 -39.93 59.08 32.80
C PRO A 625 -39.90 57.56 33.02
N ALA A 626 -38.76 56.92 32.70
CA ALA A 626 -38.60 55.48 32.69
C ALA A 626 -38.99 54.81 34.04
N ASP A 627 -38.94 55.59 35.13
CA ASP A 627 -39.22 55.11 36.49
C ASP A 627 -40.71 55.16 36.88
N SER A 628 -41.56 55.85 36.12
CA SER A 628 -42.98 55.90 36.44
C SER A 628 -43.67 54.57 36.10
N ALA A 629 -44.45 54.03 37.05
CA ALA A 629 -45.21 52.79 36.83
C ALA A 629 -46.14 52.87 35.60
N ARG A 630 -46.63 54.07 35.28
CA ARG A 630 -47.47 54.34 34.11
C ARG A 630 -46.69 54.27 32.79
N ALA A 631 -45.46 54.77 32.74
CA ALA A 631 -44.62 54.65 31.55
C ALA A 631 -44.26 53.19 31.26
N ARG A 632 -43.90 52.42 32.30
CA ARG A 632 -43.65 50.97 32.17
C ARG A 632 -44.88 50.20 31.72
N ALA A 633 -46.06 50.54 32.25
CA ALA A 633 -47.32 49.92 31.82
C ALA A 633 -47.69 50.28 30.37
N ALA A 634 -47.51 51.53 29.96
CA ALA A 634 -47.77 52.00 28.60
C ALA A 634 -46.80 51.36 27.59
N LEU A 635 -45.50 51.30 27.91
CA LEU A 635 -44.50 50.62 27.09
C LEU A 635 -44.78 49.12 27.00
N GLY A 636 -45.15 48.48 28.12
CA GLY A 636 -45.54 47.07 28.14
C GLY A 636 -46.80 46.77 27.32
N ALA A 637 -47.78 47.68 27.29
CA ALA A 637 -48.97 47.58 26.46
C ALA A 637 -48.64 47.78 24.97
N TYR A 638 -47.77 48.74 24.63
CA TYR A 638 -47.24 48.91 23.29
C TYR A 638 -46.51 47.66 22.81
N GLU A 639 -45.57 47.14 23.60
CA GLU A 639 -44.81 45.94 23.25
C GLU A 639 -45.72 44.72 23.06
N ALA A 640 -46.76 44.57 23.89
CA ALA A 640 -47.77 43.51 23.75
C ALA A 640 -48.63 43.64 22.47
N ALA A 641 -48.87 44.88 22.03
CA ALA A 641 -49.66 45.20 20.84
C ALA A 641 -48.83 45.09 19.55
N VAL A 642 -47.53 45.37 19.63
CA VAL A 642 -46.60 45.27 18.49
C VAL A 642 -46.19 43.82 18.25
N TYR A 643 -45.90 43.08 19.32
CA TYR A 643 -45.42 41.71 19.21
C TYR A 643 -46.01 40.82 20.31
N ASN A 644 -46.60 39.73 19.87
CA ASN A 644 -47.07 38.64 20.72
C ASN A 644 -46.71 37.31 20.02
N PRO A 645 -46.41 36.22 20.76
CA PRO A 645 -46.18 34.90 20.17
C PRO A 645 -47.15 34.45 19.06
N TYR A 646 -48.40 34.93 19.07
CA TYR A 646 -49.42 34.58 18.07
C TYR A 646 -49.53 35.55 16.89
N TYR A 647 -49.04 36.79 17.00
CA TYR A 647 -49.14 37.77 15.92
C TYR A 647 -48.01 38.82 15.96
N ASP A 648 -47.56 39.21 14.77
CA ASP A 648 -46.56 40.26 14.58
C ASP A 648 -47.16 41.42 13.77
N LEU A 649 -47.28 42.59 14.39
CA LEU A 649 -47.85 43.78 13.76
C LEU A 649 -46.98 44.31 12.60
N ASP A 650 -45.69 44.01 12.59
CA ASP A 650 -44.76 44.40 11.53
C ASP A 650 -45.05 43.66 10.22
N SER A 651 -45.46 42.40 10.34
CA SER A 651 -45.98 41.64 9.19
C SER A 651 -47.30 42.19 8.67
N LEU A 652 -48.15 42.72 9.57
CA LEU A 652 -49.44 43.32 9.20
C LEU A 652 -49.29 44.70 8.57
N LEU A 653 -48.26 45.47 8.96
CA LEU A 653 -47.93 46.78 8.40
C LEU A 653 -47.74 46.74 6.88
N ALA A 654 -47.20 45.64 6.34
CA ALA A 654 -47.07 45.44 4.89
C ALA A 654 -48.41 45.46 4.13
N TYR A 655 -49.53 45.13 4.80
CA TYR A 655 -50.86 45.08 4.19
C TYR A 655 -51.66 46.38 4.35
N ILE A 656 -51.22 47.31 5.20
CA ILE A 656 -51.92 48.58 5.45
C ILE A 656 -52.05 49.45 4.19
N PRO A 657 -51.02 49.61 3.32
CA PRO A 657 -51.15 50.38 2.09
C PRO A 657 -52.25 49.84 1.17
N PHE A 658 -52.38 48.52 1.06
CA PHE A 658 -53.41 47.89 0.24
C PHE A 658 -54.82 48.16 0.78
N LEU A 659 -55.00 48.14 2.11
CA LEU A 659 -56.26 48.47 2.75
C LEU A 659 -56.64 49.94 2.54
N VAL A 660 -55.68 50.86 2.69
CA VAL A 660 -55.88 52.29 2.45
C VAL A 660 -56.25 52.57 0.99
N ILE A 661 -55.53 51.97 0.04
CA ILE A 661 -55.85 52.07 -1.40
C ILE A 661 -57.24 51.51 -1.67
N GLY A 662 -57.60 50.36 -1.11
CA GLY A 662 -58.93 49.78 -1.22
C GLY A 662 -60.04 50.72 -0.74
N VAL A 663 -59.87 51.35 0.43
CA VAL A 663 -60.83 52.32 0.96
C VAL A 663 -60.93 53.56 0.06
N LEU A 664 -59.81 54.07 -0.45
CA LEU A 664 -59.80 55.22 -1.36
C LEU A 664 -60.49 54.90 -2.69
N VAL A 665 -60.26 53.71 -3.25
CA VAL A 665 -60.92 53.22 -4.47
C VAL A 665 -62.42 53.09 -4.26
N VAL A 666 -62.85 52.49 -3.14
CA VAL A 666 -64.28 52.36 -2.79
C VAL A 666 -64.93 53.72 -2.61
N ARG A 667 -64.29 54.65 -1.89
CA ARG A 667 -64.80 56.02 -1.73
C ARG A 667 -64.88 56.76 -3.06
N PHE A 668 -63.88 56.61 -3.93
CA PHE A 668 -63.88 57.21 -5.26
C PHE A 668 -65.00 56.63 -6.14
N ALA A 669 -65.19 55.31 -6.13
CA ALA A 669 -66.27 54.63 -6.85
C ALA A 669 -67.65 55.07 -6.34
N LEU A 670 -67.86 55.15 -5.02
CA LEU A 670 -69.10 55.64 -4.42
C LEU A 670 -69.35 57.12 -4.73
N ALA A 671 -68.32 57.96 -4.72
CA ALA A 671 -68.44 59.37 -5.10
C ALA A 671 -68.80 59.53 -6.58
N ARG A 672 -68.20 58.72 -7.48
CA ARG A 672 -68.53 58.70 -8.91
C ARG A 672 -69.98 58.25 -9.14
N ARG A 673 -70.44 57.22 -8.41
CA ARG A 673 -71.82 56.71 -8.48
C ARG A 673 -72.83 57.74 -7.97
N ARG A 674 -72.54 58.46 -6.88
CA ARG A 674 -73.37 59.57 -6.38
C ARG A 674 -73.44 60.73 -7.37
N ARG A 675 -72.32 61.10 -8.01
CA ARG A 675 -72.30 62.14 -9.07
C ARG A 675 -73.09 61.71 -10.32
N ALA A 676 -73.03 60.43 -10.70
CA ALA A 676 -73.82 59.89 -11.80
C ALA A 676 -75.33 59.90 -11.49
N LEU A 677 -75.71 59.50 -10.27
CA LEU A 677 -77.10 59.56 -9.78
C LEU A 677 -77.63 61.00 -9.65
N ALA A 678 -76.78 61.95 -9.25
CA ALA A 678 -77.14 63.37 -9.22
C ALA A 678 -77.37 63.96 -10.62
N ARG A 679 -76.58 63.54 -11.62
CA ARG A 679 -76.80 63.90 -13.04
C ARG A 679 -78.05 63.24 -13.65
N ALA A 680 -78.49 62.10 -13.12
CA ALA A 680 -79.74 61.46 -13.54
C ALA A 680 -81.01 62.09 -12.91
N ARG A 681 -80.87 62.95 -11.89
CA ARG A 681 -81.97 63.61 -11.18
C ARG A 681 -82.18 65.08 -11.55
N THR A 682 -81.40 65.63 -12.48
CA THR A 682 -81.70 66.95 -13.06
C THR A 682 -82.87 66.84 -14.05
N PRO A 683 -83.95 67.62 -13.91
CA PRO A 683 -85.08 67.57 -14.83
C PRO A 683 -84.65 68.02 -16.24
N ALA A 684 -85.27 67.44 -17.27
CA ALA A 684 -85.06 67.82 -18.66
C ALA A 684 -85.32 69.32 -18.85
N ARG A 685 -84.38 70.03 -19.47
CA ARG A 685 -84.55 71.41 -19.94
C ARG A 685 -85.78 71.49 -20.85
N THR A 686 -86.66 72.44 -20.62
CA THR A 686 -87.83 72.67 -21.49
C THR A 686 -87.40 73.36 -22.80
N PRO A 687 -88.09 73.13 -23.93
CA PRO A 687 -87.72 73.67 -25.24
C PRO A 687 -87.73 75.21 -25.34
N GLY A 688 -88.25 75.90 -24.32
CA GLY A 688 -88.31 77.37 -24.26
C GLY A 688 -87.00 78.04 -23.82
N ASP A 689 -86.13 77.34 -23.09
CA ASP A 689 -84.87 77.90 -22.59
C ASP A 689 -83.75 77.89 -23.64
N GLU A 690 -83.78 76.97 -24.62
CA GLU A 690 -82.80 76.91 -25.71
C GLU A 690 -82.99 78.03 -26.76
N ARG A 691 -84.20 78.59 -26.88
CA ARG A 691 -84.49 79.70 -27.80
C ARG A 691 -83.99 81.04 -27.25
N ARG A 692 -84.06 81.24 -25.92
CA ARG A 692 -83.58 82.46 -25.23
C ARG A 692 -82.05 82.55 -25.16
N GLU A 693 -81.35 81.42 -25.18
CA GLU A 693 -79.89 81.37 -25.14
C GLU A 693 -79.26 81.48 -26.55
N ARG A 694 -79.98 81.11 -27.62
CA ARG A 694 -79.63 81.44 -29.02
C ARG A 694 -79.80 82.92 -29.34
N GLU A 695 -80.91 83.55 -28.90
CA GLU A 695 -81.15 84.99 -29.12
C GLU A 695 -80.16 85.89 -28.33
N ARG A 696 -79.59 85.42 -27.20
CA ARG A 696 -78.53 86.11 -26.46
C ARG A 696 -77.14 85.99 -27.09
N ARG A 697 -76.89 84.96 -27.90
CA ARG A 697 -75.61 84.78 -28.61
C ARG A 697 -75.58 85.51 -29.96
N GLU A 698 -76.73 85.84 -30.54
CA GLU A 698 -76.82 86.57 -31.82
C GLU A 698 -76.90 88.10 -31.67
N ARG A 699 -77.06 88.66 -30.45
CA ARG A 699 -77.11 90.12 -30.19
C ARG A 699 -75.87 90.71 -29.52
N GLY A 700 -74.80 89.94 -29.35
CA GLY A 700 -73.54 90.37 -28.70
C GLY A 700 -72.33 90.40 -29.65
N GLY A 701 -72.55 90.66 -30.94
CA GLY A 701 -71.48 90.93 -31.90
C GLY A 701 -70.92 92.35 -31.74
N ASP A 702 -69.63 92.47 -32.05
CA ASP A 702 -68.81 93.70 -32.19
C ASP A 702 -68.41 94.48 -30.92
N ALA A 703 -67.15 94.30 -30.49
CA ALA A 703 -66.11 95.36 -30.52
C ALA A 703 -64.82 94.99 -29.73
N GLY A 704 -63.66 95.12 -30.38
CA GLY A 704 -62.31 95.37 -29.81
C GLY A 704 -61.52 94.14 -29.35
N ALA A 705 -60.50 93.59 -30.06
CA ALA A 705 -59.20 94.16 -30.45
C ALA A 705 -58.36 94.59 -29.21
N VAL A 706 -57.08 94.28 -28.98
CA VAL A 706 -55.85 94.11 -29.78
C VAL A 706 -54.78 93.44 -28.88
N GLY A 707 -53.79 92.73 -29.44
CA GLY A 707 -52.47 92.59 -28.80
C GLY A 707 -51.65 91.39 -29.25
N ALA A 708 -50.93 91.53 -30.37
CA ALA A 708 -49.85 90.63 -30.80
C ALA A 708 -48.58 90.84 -29.94
N TYR A 709 -47.69 89.84 -29.86
CA TYR A 709 -46.24 90.05 -30.07
C TYR A 709 -45.50 88.72 -30.26
N CYS A 710 -44.65 88.68 -31.29
CA CYS A 710 -43.66 87.65 -31.59
C CYS A 710 -42.30 87.99 -30.95
N GLY A 711 -41.47 86.97 -30.69
CA GLY A 711 -40.04 87.02 -31.06
C GLY A 711 -38.97 87.21 -29.96
N GLY A 712 -37.92 86.38 -30.07
CA GLY A 712 -36.57 86.57 -29.53
C GLY A 712 -36.30 85.83 -28.20
N GLY A 713 -35.40 84.85 -28.05
CA GLY A 713 -34.20 84.50 -28.82
C GLY A 713 -32.95 84.97 -28.06
N SER A 714 -32.25 84.06 -27.38
CA SER A 714 -30.79 84.15 -27.23
C SER A 714 -30.16 82.76 -27.12
N SER A 715 -29.41 82.44 -28.15
CA SER A 715 -28.49 81.33 -28.34
C SER A 715 -27.09 81.63 -27.81
N GLY A 716 -26.28 80.57 -27.64
CA GLY A 716 -24.81 80.60 -27.71
C GLY A 716 -24.17 80.11 -26.41
N GLY A 717 -23.25 79.15 -26.37
CA GLY A 717 -22.52 78.29 -27.30
C GLY A 717 -21.83 77.23 -26.41
N GLY A 718 -21.40 76.03 -26.81
CA GLY A 718 -20.62 75.65 -27.98
C GLY A 718 -19.35 74.89 -27.49
N GLY A 719 -19.05 73.73 -28.09
CA GLY A 719 -17.77 72.98 -27.98
C GLY A 719 -17.85 71.72 -27.09
N ALA A 720 -17.96 70.49 -27.63
CA ALA A 720 -16.96 69.64 -28.34
C ALA A 720 -15.97 68.94 -27.36
N GLY A 721 -15.64 67.65 -27.41
CA GLY A 721 -15.88 66.55 -28.37
C GLY A 721 -15.82 65.17 -27.65
N HIS A 722 -16.31 64.09 -28.28
CA HIS A 722 -15.53 62.98 -28.89
C HIS A 722 -14.71 62.16 -27.88
N GLU A 723 -14.88 60.84 -27.70
CA GLU A 723 -14.77 59.69 -28.62
C GLU A 723 -15.57 58.47 -28.05
N CYS A 724 -16.42 57.80 -28.83
CA CYS A 724 -16.19 56.63 -29.71
C CYS A 724 -16.01 55.25 -28.99
N ALA A 725 -17.13 54.47 -28.97
CA ALA A 725 -17.36 53.09 -29.46
C ALA A 725 -16.22 52.03 -29.44
N PRO A 726 -16.46 50.69 -29.44
CA PRO A 726 -17.64 49.94 -29.98
C PRO A 726 -18.23 48.85 -29.03
N GLU A 727 -19.53 48.52 -29.03
CA GLU A 727 -20.27 47.61 -29.95
C GLU A 727 -19.71 46.15 -30.02
N PRO A 728 -20.47 45.10 -30.41
CA PRO A 728 -21.92 44.86 -30.34
C PRO A 728 -22.34 43.36 -30.17
N ARG A 729 -23.63 43.06 -30.40
CA ARG A 729 -24.23 41.82 -30.97
C ARG A 729 -24.43 40.61 -30.03
N VAL A 730 -25.45 39.75 -30.17
CA VAL A 730 -26.63 39.64 -31.05
C VAL A 730 -27.57 38.58 -30.45
N TYR A 731 -28.85 38.93 -30.44
CA TYR A 731 -30.02 38.12 -30.79
C TYR A 731 -29.90 36.59 -31.00
N GLY A 732 -30.85 35.88 -30.37
CA GLY A 732 -31.67 34.83 -31.00
C GLY A 732 -31.05 33.44 -31.10
N CYS A 733 -31.79 32.34 -31.11
CA CYS A 733 -33.22 32.17 -31.34
C CYS A 733 -33.61 30.73 -31.02
N SER A 734 -34.89 30.54 -30.70
CA SER A 734 -35.68 29.32 -30.97
C SER A 734 -35.34 28.06 -30.15
N GLY A 735 -36.28 27.35 -29.56
CA GLY A 735 -37.72 27.30 -29.73
C GLY A 735 -38.17 25.83 -29.66
N VAL A 736 -39.45 25.65 -29.32
CA VAL A 736 -40.30 24.48 -29.62
C VAL A 736 -40.22 23.30 -28.62
N VAL A 737 -41.18 23.21 -27.70
CA VAL A 737 -42.44 22.41 -27.66
C VAL A 737 -42.22 20.93 -27.26
N ILE A 738 -42.99 20.47 -26.25
CA ILE A 738 -43.85 19.25 -26.21
C ILE A 738 -43.83 18.57 -24.80
N LYS A 739 -45.04 18.48 -24.21
CA LYS A 739 -45.69 17.46 -23.33
C LYS A 739 -44.88 16.70 -22.26
N SER A 740 -45.38 16.66 -21.02
CA SER A 740 -46.22 15.60 -20.37
C SER A 740 -45.40 14.33 -20.04
N ASP A 741 -45.52 13.70 -18.88
CA ASP A 741 -46.70 13.43 -18.05
C ASP A 741 -46.48 13.71 -16.55
#